data_AF-A0ABD7IXD3-F1
#
_entry.id   AF-A0ABD7IXD3-F1
#
_cell.length_a   1.000
_cell.length_b   1.000
_cell.length_c   1.000
_cell.angle_alpha   90.00
_cell.angle_beta   90.00
_cell.angle_gamma   90.00
#
_symmetry.space_group_name_H-M   'P 1'
#
loop_
_entity.id
_entity.type
_entity.pdbx_description
1 polymer ?
#
loop_
_entity_poly.entity_id
_entity_poly.type
_entity_poly.pdbx_seq_one_letter_code
_entity_poly.pdbx_strand_id
1 'polypeptide(L)'
;MKYVALMGTTAQHSYNRDLLQFMAHHFSHQATIEVNEITGIPLFNEPDQNDVPASVQQLNDRISQADGVIIGVPEYDHAIPAALKNVIEWLSYQLHPFANKPVMLVGTSLGIQGTCRAQGDLRRILNSPGVDAQVLPGNEYMLSYAGKAFDETGELTDGPSIKFLERCFANFEQFVKTMNGTPALNIDWQGSYDVIVLGFGGAGATAARFAADNGAHVLLVDAAPFGREGGNTRYSAQHVVTGESLDQLTAYYQALGAPFSTPVKTLNAYLSGMSQIPTYFEKYLGIKAVSWKHDIKPGDAVAIKKTMAEYPELAGSETIDFALVHKRDKDAALWKLLRKNVLDRADKIDVWLNSRAQHLIQDPNSKIIQGVQIKRGERLLNLHANHGVVLAMGGFENNAELTQTYLHSAHLTPLGTLYNRGDGVKMAQEVDAKMWHMTNYESHGILPGITFKEDANERGRQIEHWPLLKNGSIFVIADDGTRYFPEDAKHRHGHVYTHGSWLIPMKNQHPYLVFDQTQYEAFKAQEQRDGQLPYPKFMRKLITAPTIEKLAAKLDVPADNLQQTVADFNHYTEVGRDFAFGRDPQTMRQLDAGPYYAIAAANDVLNTQGGPQRNEHAQILNVNNDPIPHLFGAGELGGIVANCYQGGGNLAECLIFGKLAGENAARPKSDSESVDADEANGINDLVDGETAANVKLGADQYLGSSNAGLGGKVIVRVTYRDHKIQAVDVIQHHESEDVGLTAIKEIPQEIVAANSTSVDAVSGASASSRAIKEAVQDALQQVTNSVTN
;
A
#
# COMPACT_ATOMS: atom_id res chain seq x y z
N MET A 1 -2.40 33.74 -13.22
CA MET A 1 -3.70 34.43 -13.08
C MET A 1 -3.67 35.72 -13.90
N LYS A 2 -4.82 36.13 -14.43
CA LYS A 2 -5.01 37.36 -15.21
C LYS A 2 -5.78 38.38 -14.38
N TYR A 3 -5.17 39.54 -14.15
CA TYR A 3 -5.78 40.64 -13.41
C TYR A 3 -5.99 41.85 -14.32
N VAL A 4 -7.09 42.56 -14.10
CA VAL A 4 -7.31 43.89 -14.66
C VAL A 4 -7.03 44.92 -13.58
N ALA A 5 -6.14 45.88 -13.85
CA ALA A 5 -5.86 46.99 -12.97
C ALA A 5 -6.55 48.26 -13.47
N LEU A 6 -7.48 48.83 -12.69
CA LEU A 6 -8.21 50.05 -13.05
C LEU A 6 -7.52 51.28 -12.47
N MET A 7 -7.20 52.24 -13.35
CA MET A 7 -6.71 53.54 -12.94
C MET A 7 -7.88 54.41 -12.46
N GLY A 8 -8.02 54.63 -11.16
CA GLY A 8 -9.10 55.41 -10.55
C GLY A 8 -9.13 56.92 -10.84
N THR A 9 -8.34 57.46 -11.77
CA THR A 9 -8.35 58.89 -12.11
C THR A 9 -8.12 59.11 -13.61
N THR A 10 -8.59 60.26 -14.12
CA THR A 10 -8.36 60.72 -15.49
C THR A 10 -7.23 61.76 -15.59
N ALA A 11 -6.52 62.02 -14.48
CA ALA A 11 -5.41 62.96 -14.46
C ALA A 11 -4.29 62.51 -15.42
N GLN A 12 -3.73 63.46 -16.19
CA GLN A 12 -2.62 63.17 -17.11
C GLN A 12 -1.41 62.59 -16.38
N HIS A 13 -1.13 63.05 -15.16
CA HIS A 13 -0.08 62.52 -14.28
C HIS A 13 -0.69 61.99 -12.98
N SER A 14 -0.25 60.81 -12.53
CA SER A 14 -0.77 60.16 -11.32
C SER A 14 0.24 59.14 -10.78
N TYR A 15 0.66 59.30 -9.53
CA TYR A 15 1.48 58.28 -8.84
C TYR A 15 0.76 56.95 -8.62
N ASN A 16 -0.56 56.91 -8.76
CA ASN A 16 -1.32 55.66 -8.74
C ASN A 16 -1.14 54.91 -10.07
N ARG A 17 -0.88 55.61 -11.17
CA ARG A 17 -0.50 54.99 -12.45
C ARG A 17 0.87 54.35 -12.31
N ASP A 18 1.82 55.10 -11.76
CA ASP A 18 3.18 54.60 -11.52
C ASP A 18 3.15 53.35 -10.63
N LEU A 19 2.34 53.35 -9.56
CA LEU A 19 2.13 52.16 -8.73
C LEU A 19 1.57 50.97 -9.51
N LEU A 20 0.53 51.15 -10.32
CA LEU A 20 -0.08 50.04 -11.07
C LEU A 20 0.87 49.50 -12.16
N GLN A 21 1.65 50.36 -12.80
CA GLN A 21 2.67 49.97 -13.77
C GLN A 21 3.82 49.23 -13.11
N PHE A 22 4.31 49.73 -11.96
CA PHE A 22 5.27 49.04 -11.11
C PHE A 22 4.78 47.64 -10.74
N MET A 23 3.53 47.51 -10.27
CA MET A 23 2.95 46.20 -9.94
C MET A 23 2.93 45.25 -11.15
N ALA A 24 2.52 45.75 -12.33
CA ALA A 24 2.49 44.95 -13.54
C ALA A 24 3.88 44.44 -13.95
N HIS A 25 4.93 45.25 -13.74
CA HIS A 25 6.31 44.84 -13.98
C HIS A 25 6.85 43.88 -12.91
N HIS A 26 6.75 44.28 -11.63
CA HIS A 26 7.31 43.57 -10.47
C HIS A 26 6.71 42.16 -10.29
N PHE A 27 5.41 42.00 -10.55
CA PHE A 27 4.71 40.72 -10.42
C PHE A 27 4.57 39.95 -11.74
N SER A 28 5.27 40.36 -12.81
CA SER A 28 5.13 39.76 -14.16
C SER A 28 5.46 38.25 -14.22
N HIS A 29 6.32 37.76 -13.31
CA HIS A 29 6.62 36.33 -13.18
C HIS A 29 5.52 35.53 -12.46
N GLN A 30 4.61 36.20 -11.74
CA GLN A 30 3.56 35.59 -10.92
C GLN A 30 2.18 35.70 -11.60
N ALA A 31 1.87 36.86 -12.18
CA ALA A 31 0.59 37.14 -12.80
C ALA A 31 0.70 38.12 -13.98
N THR A 32 -0.29 38.08 -14.87
CA THR A 32 -0.46 39.10 -15.92
C THR A 32 -1.40 40.19 -15.41
N ILE A 33 -0.91 41.42 -15.27
CA ILE A 33 -1.70 42.58 -14.84
C ILE A 33 -1.86 43.54 -16.01
N GLU A 34 -3.10 43.68 -16.51
CA GLU A 34 -3.43 44.63 -17.59
C GLU A 34 -3.92 45.95 -16.99
N VAL A 35 -3.09 47.00 -17.08
CA VAL A 35 -3.45 48.34 -16.60
C VAL A 35 -4.38 49.03 -17.59
N ASN A 36 -5.54 49.45 -17.10
CA ASN A 36 -6.65 50.01 -17.86
C ASN A 36 -6.94 51.44 -17.39
N GLU A 37 -6.80 52.39 -18.31
CA GLU A 37 -7.20 53.77 -18.10
C GLU A 37 -8.72 53.92 -18.15
N ILE A 38 -9.26 54.82 -17.32
CA ILE A 38 -10.69 55.17 -17.35
C ILE A 38 -10.99 56.43 -18.17
N THR A 39 -9.97 56.99 -18.81
CA THR A 39 -10.10 58.14 -19.70
C THR A 39 -10.93 57.78 -20.92
N GLY A 40 -11.90 58.63 -21.29
CA GLY A 40 -12.78 58.38 -22.44
C GLY A 40 -14.05 57.58 -22.11
N ILE A 41 -14.29 57.26 -20.84
CA ILE A 41 -15.60 56.81 -20.37
C ILE A 41 -16.53 58.04 -20.26
N PRO A 42 -17.68 58.07 -20.95
CA PRO A 42 -18.60 59.20 -20.89
C PRO A 42 -19.20 59.36 -19.50
N LEU A 43 -19.67 60.56 -19.16
CA LEU A 43 -20.42 60.77 -17.92
C LEU A 43 -21.67 59.87 -17.93
N PHE A 44 -21.89 59.17 -16.83
CA PHE A 44 -23.02 58.31 -16.61
C PHE A 44 -24.28 59.16 -16.68
N ASN A 45 -25.08 58.83 -17.66
CA ASN A 45 -26.45 59.27 -17.81
C ASN A 45 -27.23 57.99 -18.10
N GLU A 46 -28.29 57.76 -17.35
CA GLU A 46 -29.06 56.52 -17.41
C GLU A 46 -29.43 56.23 -18.88
N PRO A 47 -28.90 55.13 -19.47
CA PRO A 47 -29.11 54.85 -20.88
C PRO A 47 -30.50 54.26 -21.12
N ASP A 48 -31.08 54.53 -22.29
CA ASP A 48 -32.19 53.75 -22.82
C ASP A 48 -31.74 52.27 -23.01
N GLN A 49 -32.67 51.31 -23.00
CA GLN A 49 -32.33 49.87 -23.05
C GLN A 49 -31.35 49.53 -24.19
N ASN A 50 -30.23 48.90 -23.83
CA ASN A 50 -29.13 48.43 -24.71
C ASN A 50 -28.21 49.52 -25.32
N ASP A 51 -28.26 50.77 -24.85
CA ASP A 51 -27.34 51.83 -25.31
C ASP A 51 -26.11 51.97 -24.39
N VAL A 52 -25.28 50.92 -24.33
CA VAL A 52 -24.02 50.94 -23.58
C VAL A 52 -22.88 51.46 -24.48
N PRO A 53 -22.16 52.53 -24.10
CA PRO A 53 -21.03 53.03 -24.87
C PRO A 53 -19.97 51.95 -25.10
N ALA A 54 -19.40 51.90 -26.30
CA ALA A 54 -18.39 50.89 -26.66
C ALA A 54 -17.18 50.84 -25.71
N SER A 55 -16.77 52.00 -25.17
CA SER A 55 -15.68 52.08 -24.20
C SER A 55 -16.03 51.43 -22.85
N VAL A 56 -17.29 51.52 -22.43
CA VAL A 56 -17.81 50.84 -21.22
C VAL A 56 -17.92 49.34 -21.46
N GLN A 57 -18.44 48.92 -22.61
CA GLN A 57 -18.56 47.50 -22.96
C GLN A 57 -17.19 46.81 -23.02
N GLN A 58 -16.20 47.46 -23.63
CA GLN A 58 -14.83 46.92 -23.69
C GLN A 58 -14.24 46.74 -22.29
N LEU A 59 -14.47 47.69 -21.38
CA LEU A 59 -14.01 47.59 -20.01
C LEU A 59 -14.74 46.47 -19.24
N ASN A 60 -16.05 46.33 -19.44
CA ASN A 60 -16.84 45.23 -18.91
C ASN A 60 -16.29 43.86 -19.33
N ASP A 61 -15.98 43.69 -20.62
CA ASP A 61 -15.52 42.41 -21.14
C ASP A 61 -14.16 42.03 -20.54
N ARG A 62 -13.26 43.02 -20.40
CA ARG A 62 -11.97 42.84 -19.74
C ARG A 62 -12.11 42.41 -18.28
N ILE A 63 -12.96 43.10 -17.51
CA ILE A 63 -13.18 42.77 -16.09
C ILE A 63 -13.84 41.39 -15.95
N SER A 64 -14.81 41.09 -16.80
CA SER A 64 -15.53 39.80 -16.78
C SER A 64 -14.58 38.62 -17.00
N GLN A 65 -13.64 38.74 -17.93
CA GLN A 65 -12.63 37.73 -18.27
C GLN A 65 -11.45 37.65 -17.28
N ALA A 66 -11.34 38.58 -16.32
CA ALA A 66 -10.25 38.58 -15.36
C ALA A 66 -10.55 37.67 -14.15
N ASP A 67 -9.51 37.07 -13.58
CA ASP A 67 -9.59 36.29 -12.34
C ASP A 67 -9.87 37.21 -11.12
N GLY A 68 -9.45 38.47 -11.20
CA GLY A 68 -9.68 39.50 -10.18
C GLY A 68 -9.35 40.90 -10.69
N VAL A 69 -9.73 41.91 -9.92
CA VAL A 69 -9.51 43.34 -10.27
C VAL A 69 -8.64 44.02 -9.22
N ILE A 70 -7.71 44.87 -9.66
CA ILE A 70 -6.94 45.76 -8.80
C ILE A 70 -7.40 47.19 -9.09
N ILE A 71 -7.73 48.00 -8.08
CA ILE A 71 -8.12 49.40 -8.30
C ILE A 71 -7.13 50.32 -7.61
N GLY A 72 -6.41 51.11 -8.42
CA GLY A 72 -5.53 52.18 -7.94
C GLY A 72 -6.35 53.45 -7.70
N VAL A 73 -6.64 53.77 -6.44
CA VAL A 73 -7.55 54.86 -6.08
C VAL A 73 -6.82 56.03 -5.42
N PRO A 74 -6.74 57.22 -6.06
CA PRO A 74 -6.32 58.43 -5.37
C PRO A 74 -7.42 58.98 -4.47
N GLU A 75 -7.05 59.84 -3.51
CA GLU A 75 -8.00 60.52 -2.63
C GLU A 75 -8.18 61.99 -3.04
N TYR A 76 -9.41 62.38 -3.37
CA TYR A 76 -9.81 63.77 -3.65
C TYR A 76 -10.94 64.16 -2.70
N ASP A 77 -10.77 65.30 -2.01
CA ASP A 77 -11.77 65.84 -1.08
C ASP A 77 -12.26 64.81 -0.03
N HIS A 78 -11.34 63.96 0.44
CA HIS A 78 -11.60 62.85 1.36
C HIS A 78 -12.53 61.74 0.83
N ALA A 79 -12.66 61.61 -0.49
CA ALA A 79 -13.45 60.58 -1.16
C ALA A 79 -12.72 60.02 -2.40
N ILE A 80 -13.37 59.08 -3.09
CA ILE A 80 -12.91 58.60 -4.39
C ILE A 80 -13.11 59.66 -5.48
N PRO A 81 -12.33 59.63 -6.57
CA PRO A 81 -12.52 60.56 -7.68
C PRO A 81 -13.89 60.37 -8.35
N ALA A 82 -14.53 61.49 -8.74
CA ALA A 82 -15.81 61.47 -9.43
C ALA A 82 -15.78 60.59 -10.71
N ALA A 83 -14.66 60.61 -11.44
CA ALA A 83 -14.48 59.78 -12.64
C ALA A 83 -14.47 58.27 -12.32
N LEU A 84 -13.93 57.84 -11.18
CA LEU A 84 -14.00 56.43 -10.79
C LEU A 84 -15.43 56.05 -10.40
N LYS A 85 -16.13 56.90 -9.65
CA LYS A 85 -17.55 56.65 -9.32
C LYS A 85 -18.40 56.52 -10.58
N ASN A 86 -18.16 57.40 -11.56
CA ASN A 86 -18.80 57.40 -12.86
C ASN A 86 -18.65 56.06 -13.60
N VAL A 87 -17.44 55.51 -13.63
CA VAL A 87 -17.18 54.19 -14.23
C VAL A 87 -17.92 53.09 -13.50
N ILE A 88 -17.93 53.14 -12.16
CA ILE A 88 -18.64 52.15 -11.36
C ILE A 88 -20.15 52.20 -11.64
N GLU A 89 -20.76 53.38 -11.76
CA GLU A 89 -22.19 53.51 -12.13
C GLU A 89 -22.51 52.82 -13.47
N TRP A 90 -21.70 53.09 -14.49
CA TRP A 90 -21.85 52.41 -15.79
C TRP A 90 -21.78 50.88 -15.67
N LEU A 91 -20.83 50.38 -14.88
CA LEU A 91 -20.62 48.95 -14.70
C LEU A 91 -21.62 48.31 -13.72
N SER A 92 -22.32 49.08 -12.89
CA SER A 92 -23.26 48.55 -11.90
C SER A 92 -24.73 48.72 -12.26
N TYR A 93 -25.05 49.39 -13.38
CA TYR A 93 -26.44 49.60 -13.79
C TYR A 93 -27.04 48.41 -14.56
N GLN A 94 -26.41 47.98 -15.67
CA GLN A 94 -26.89 46.86 -16.49
C GLN A 94 -25.89 45.69 -16.62
N LEU A 95 -24.58 45.92 -16.41
CA LEU A 95 -23.53 44.97 -16.81
C LEU A 95 -23.03 44.08 -15.66
N HIS A 96 -22.86 44.64 -14.47
CA HIS A 96 -22.47 43.96 -13.23
C HIS A 96 -21.19 43.09 -13.29
N PRO A 97 -20.08 43.48 -13.96
CA PRO A 97 -18.88 42.62 -14.06
C PRO A 97 -18.11 42.46 -12.74
N PHE A 98 -18.46 43.25 -11.72
CA PHE A 98 -17.90 43.15 -10.37
C PHE A 98 -18.61 42.13 -9.47
N ALA A 99 -19.78 41.63 -9.86
CA ALA A 99 -20.54 40.71 -9.01
C ALA A 99 -19.71 39.46 -8.69
N ASN A 100 -19.52 39.19 -7.39
CA ASN A 100 -18.67 38.14 -6.82
C ASN A 100 -17.19 38.19 -7.24
N LYS A 101 -16.75 39.26 -7.90
CA LYS A 101 -15.38 39.38 -8.40
C LYS A 101 -14.42 39.72 -7.25
N PRO A 102 -13.29 39.02 -7.09
CA PRO A 102 -12.26 39.40 -6.12
C PRO A 102 -11.63 40.75 -6.48
N VAL A 103 -11.57 41.69 -5.53
CA VAL A 103 -10.99 43.03 -5.73
C VAL A 103 -9.91 43.36 -4.70
N MET A 104 -8.77 43.85 -5.17
CA MET A 104 -7.70 44.45 -4.37
C MET A 104 -7.74 45.97 -4.53
N LEU A 105 -7.62 46.70 -3.42
CA LEU A 105 -7.49 48.15 -3.43
C LEU A 105 -6.05 48.55 -3.11
N VAL A 106 -5.51 49.44 -3.94
CA VAL A 106 -4.21 50.05 -3.73
C VAL A 106 -4.33 51.56 -3.93
N GLY A 107 -3.48 52.33 -3.28
CA GLY A 107 -3.53 53.78 -3.43
C GLY A 107 -2.24 54.48 -3.02
N THR A 108 -1.95 55.60 -3.69
CA THR A 108 -0.84 56.48 -3.35
C THR A 108 -1.32 57.91 -3.09
N SER A 109 -0.66 58.60 -2.17
CA SER A 109 -0.96 59.99 -1.79
C SER A 109 0.30 60.78 -1.47
N LEU A 110 0.24 62.10 -1.60
CA LEU A 110 1.32 63.00 -1.18
C LEU A 110 1.38 63.17 0.35
N GLY A 111 0.27 62.92 1.06
CA GLY A 111 0.14 63.10 2.51
C GLY A 111 0.43 61.84 3.32
N ILE A 112 0.53 62.00 4.65
CA ILE A 112 0.84 60.91 5.59
C ILE A 112 -0.28 59.86 5.73
N GLN A 113 -1.53 60.26 5.49
CA GLN A 113 -2.71 59.40 5.65
C GLN A 113 -2.90 58.42 4.47
N GLY A 114 -2.04 58.47 3.45
CA GLY A 114 -2.22 57.66 2.25
C GLY A 114 -3.56 57.98 1.58
N THR A 115 -4.28 56.93 1.17
CA THR A 115 -5.60 56.99 0.54
C THR A 115 -6.68 56.37 1.44
N CYS A 116 -6.52 56.50 2.76
CA CYS A 116 -7.31 55.72 3.72
C CYS A 116 -8.81 56.00 3.64
N ARG A 117 -9.21 57.24 3.39
CA ARG A 117 -10.64 57.60 3.32
C ARG A 117 -11.23 57.20 1.99
N ALA A 118 -10.50 57.44 0.90
CA ALA A 118 -10.91 57.01 -0.43
C ALA A 118 -11.06 55.48 -0.54
N GLN A 119 -10.13 54.69 0.01
CA GLN A 119 -10.27 53.24 0.04
C GLN A 119 -11.43 52.78 0.93
N GLY A 120 -11.65 53.43 2.08
CA GLY A 120 -12.81 53.16 2.94
C GLY A 120 -14.14 53.42 2.23
N ASP A 121 -14.27 54.56 1.54
CA ASP A 121 -15.46 54.88 0.75
C ASP A 121 -15.64 53.94 -0.44
N LEU A 122 -14.56 53.59 -1.14
CA LEU A 122 -14.62 52.67 -2.27
C LEU A 122 -15.08 51.28 -1.84
N ARG A 123 -14.60 50.76 -0.70
CA ARG A 123 -15.06 49.48 -0.14
C ARG A 123 -16.56 49.48 0.09
N ARG A 124 -17.11 50.58 0.64
CA ARG A 124 -18.55 50.73 0.86
C ARG A 124 -19.33 50.72 -0.45
N ILE A 125 -18.83 51.37 -1.49
CA ILE A 125 -19.46 51.39 -2.82
C ILE A 125 -19.40 50.01 -3.48
N LEU A 126 -18.23 49.35 -3.45
CA LEU A 126 -18.03 48.03 -4.06
C LEU A 126 -18.88 46.94 -3.40
N ASN A 127 -19.18 47.09 -2.11
CA ASN A 127 -20.05 46.19 -1.35
C ASN A 127 -21.54 46.56 -1.43
N SER A 128 -21.93 47.54 -2.25
CA SER A 128 -23.34 47.91 -2.41
C SER A 128 -24.07 46.94 -3.35
N PRO A 129 -25.39 46.70 -3.14
CA PRO A 129 -26.20 45.88 -4.03
C PRO A 129 -26.12 46.38 -5.48
N GLY A 130 -25.88 45.47 -6.42
CA GLY A 130 -25.70 45.80 -7.83
C GLY A 130 -24.24 46.05 -8.23
N VAL A 131 -23.32 46.23 -7.28
CA VAL A 131 -21.88 46.11 -7.56
C VAL A 131 -21.36 44.75 -7.08
N ASP A 132 -21.72 44.37 -5.85
CA ASP A 132 -21.53 43.04 -5.25
C ASP A 132 -20.10 42.48 -5.35
N ALA A 133 -19.09 43.35 -5.28
CA ALA A 133 -17.69 42.95 -5.38
C ALA A 133 -17.15 42.38 -4.06
N GLN A 134 -16.23 41.44 -4.15
CA GLN A 134 -15.62 40.76 -3.00
C GLN A 134 -14.26 41.40 -2.75
N VAL A 135 -14.21 42.42 -1.90
CA VAL A 135 -12.98 43.19 -1.67
C VAL A 135 -12.12 42.52 -0.60
N LEU A 136 -10.83 42.31 -0.89
CA LEU A 136 -9.86 41.67 0.01
C LEU A 136 -9.88 42.33 1.42
N PRO A 137 -10.23 41.59 2.49
CA PRO A 137 -10.31 42.14 3.83
C PRO A 137 -8.92 42.28 4.50
N GLY A 138 -8.74 43.33 5.30
CA GLY A 138 -7.57 43.50 6.19
C GLY A 138 -6.22 43.72 5.53
N ASN A 139 -6.17 43.92 4.21
CA ASN A 139 -4.93 44.02 3.42
C ASN A 139 -4.96 45.27 2.52
N GLU A 140 -4.81 46.43 3.13
CA GLU A 140 -4.86 47.73 2.44
C GLU A 140 -3.46 48.21 2.11
N TYR A 141 -3.16 48.40 0.83
CA TYR A 141 -1.92 49.03 0.42
C TYR A 141 -2.13 50.54 0.23
N MET A 142 -1.58 51.32 1.15
CA MET A 142 -1.69 52.78 1.17
C MET A 142 -0.29 53.38 1.24
N LEU A 143 0.20 53.90 0.12
CA LEU A 143 1.52 54.50 0.03
C LEU A 143 1.46 56.01 0.32
N SER A 144 2.11 56.42 1.40
CA SER A 144 2.25 57.83 1.79
C SER A 144 3.46 58.48 1.12
N TYR A 145 3.44 59.81 0.98
CA TYR A 145 4.54 60.60 0.42
C TYR A 145 5.01 60.17 -0.98
N ALA A 146 4.07 59.88 -1.88
CA ALA A 146 4.33 59.32 -3.20
C ALA A 146 5.42 60.07 -4.01
N GLY A 147 5.50 61.41 -3.91
CA GLY A 147 6.51 62.20 -4.61
C GLY A 147 7.96 61.97 -4.16
N LYS A 148 8.20 61.15 -3.12
CA LYS A 148 9.53 60.68 -2.71
C LYS A 148 9.69 59.16 -2.82
N ALA A 149 8.61 58.44 -3.10
CA ALA A 149 8.59 56.98 -3.09
C ALA A 149 9.00 56.40 -4.45
N PHE A 150 8.75 57.14 -5.54
CA PHE A 150 9.08 56.75 -6.91
C PHE A 150 10.33 57.49 -7.41
N ASP A 151 11.12 56.81 -8.25
CA ASP A 151 12.21 57.45 -9.00
C ASP A 151 11.73 58.10 -10.31
N GLU A 152 12.67 58.66 -11.07
CA GLU A 152 12.39 59.35 -12.34
C GLU A 152 11.81 58.43 -13.43
N THR A 153 11.93 57.11 -13.27
CA THR A 153 11.38 56.11 -14.21
C THR A 153 10.00 55.58 -13.78
N GLY A 154 9.49 56.03 -12.63
CA GLY A 154 8.21 55.57 -12.07
C GLY A 154 8.34 54.28 -11.27
N GLU A 155 9.56 53.84 -10.94
CA GLU A 155 9.81 52.65 -10.13
C GLU A 155 9.73 52.97 -8.63
N LEU A 156 9.06 52.11 -7.87
CA LEU A 156 8.95 52.25 -6.42
C LEU A 156 10.29 51.87 -5.78
N THR A 157 10.91 52.76 -5.02
CA THR A 157 12.28 52.55 -4.49
C THR A 157 12.34 52.23 -3.00
N ASP A 158 11.24 52.43 -2.26
CA ASP A 158 11.21 52.17 -0.82
C ASP A 158 11.04 50.66 -0.51
N GLY A 159 12.14 50.00 -0.12
CA GLY A 159 12.18 48.57 0.15
C GLY A 159 11.12 48.05 1.15
N PRO A 160 10.87 48.71 2.30
CA PRO A 160 9.79 48.33 3.20
C PRO A 160 8.40 48.37 2.55
N SER A 161 8.11 49.41 1.77
CA SER A 161 6.84 49.54 1.04
C SER A 161 6.69 48.46 -0.05
N ILE A 162 7.77 48.08 -0.73
CA ILE A 162 7.77 46.97 -1.71
C ILE A 162 7.43 45.65 -1.01
N LYS A 163 8.11 45.32 0.09
CA LYS A 163 7.83 44.08 0.85
C LYS A 163 6.40 44.01 1.37
N PHE A 164 5.85 45.16 1.79
CA PHE A 164 4.45 45.21 2.21
C PHE A 164 3.50 44.98 1.03
N LEU A 165 3.80 45.57 -0.13
CA LEU A 165 3.04 45.34 -1.37
C LEU A 165 3.06 43.87 -1.79
N GLU A 166 4.23 43.22 -1.77
CA GLU A 166 4.40 41.79 -2.05
C GLU A 166 3.52 40.92 -1.14
N ARG A 167 3.47 41.24 0.16
CA ARG A 167 2.60 40.54 1.10
C ARG A 167 1.12 40.76 0.78
N CYS A 168 0.70 42.00 0.49
CA CYS A 168 -0.67 42.30 0.12
C CYS A 168 -1.08 41.57 -1.18
N PHE A 169 -0.18 41.52 -2.16
CA PHE A 169 -0.41 40.84 -3.43
C PHE A 169 -0.52 39.32 -3.27
N ALA A 170 0.39 38.69 -2.51
CA ALA A 170 0.31 37.27 -2.20
C ALA A 170 -1.00 36.89 -1.49
N ASN A 171 -1.46 37.74 -0.55
CA ASN A 171 -2.75 37.56 0.11
C ASN A 171 -3.93 37.72 -0.86
N PHE A 172 -3.82 38.63 -1.84
CA PHE A 172 -4.82 38.78 -2.89
C PHE A 172 -4.88 37.55 -3.81
N GLU A 173 -3.73 37.01 -4.23
CA GLU A 173 -3.66 35.78 -5.02
C GLU A 173 -4.32 34.61 -4.32
N GLN A 174 -4.07 34.43 -3.03
CA GLN A 174 -4.71 33.39 -2.23
C GLN A 174 -6.22 33.60 -2.14
N PHE A 175 -6.65 34.84 -1.91
CA PHE A 175 -8.06 35.19 -1.85
C PHE A 175 -8.78 34.91 -3.18
N VAL A 176 -8.17 35.24 -4.33
CA VAL A 176 -8.68 34.91 -5.66
C VAL A 176 -8.82 33.40 -5.84
N LYS A 177 -7.82 32.61 -5.44
CA LYS A 177 -7.87 31.14 -5.51
C LYS A 177 -8.98 30.55 -4.65
N THR A 178 -9.19 31.08 -3.44
CA THR A 178 -10.28 30.63 -2.56
C THR A 178 -11.65 30.98 -3.13
N MET A 179 -11.80 32.15 -3.75
CA MET A 179 -13.05 32.64 -4.32
C MET A 179 -13.42 31.94 -5.63
N ASN A 180 -12.44 31.71 -6.50
CA ASN A 180 -12.65 31.14 -7.83
C ASN A 180 -12.49 29.61 -7.87
N GLY A 181 -12.10 28.98 -6.76
CA GLY A 181 -11.68 27.58 -6.69
C GLY A 181 -10.29 27.34 -7.26
N THR A 182 -9.63 26.27 -6.84
CA THR A 182 -8.44 25.76 -7.56
C THR A 182 -8.91 25.23 -8.91
N PRO A 183 -8.28 25.56 -10.05
CA PRO A 183 -8.64 25.00 -11.35
C PRO A 183 -8.73 23.48 -11.26
N ALA A 184 -9.78 22.88 -11.85
CA ALA A 184 -9.92 21.44 -11.95
C ALA A 184 -8.64 20.84 -12.56
N LEU A 185 -8.20 19.70 -12.04
CA LEU A 185 -7.03 19.00 -12.57
C LEU A 185 -7.32 18.62 -14.03
N ASN A 186 -6.62 19.25 -14.98
CA ASN A 186 -6.68 18.82 -16.37
C ASN A 186 -5.79 17.59 -16.54
N ILE A 187 -6.39 16.41 -16.45
CA ILE A 187 -5.70 15.12 -16.47
C ILE A 187 -5.97 14.46 -17.81
N ASP A 188 -4.88 14.07 -18.46
CA ASP A 188 -4.93 13.16 -19.61
C ASP A 188 -5.18 11.75 -19.08
N TRP A 189 -6.41 11.27 -19.22
CA TRP A 189 -6.87 9.95 -18.79
C TRP A 189 -6.72 8.94 -19.93
N GLN A 190 -6.03 7.83 -19.68
CA GLN A 190 -5.86 6.76 -20.69
C GLN A 190 -6.89 5.64 -20.56
N GLY A 191 -7.67 5.62 -19.50
CA GLY A 191 -8.70 4.62 -19.28
C GLY A 191 -9.61 5.00 -18.12
N SER A 192 -10.80 4.40 -18.10
CA SER A 192 -11.86 4.70 -17.14
C SER A 192 -12.55 3.42 -16.71
N TYR A 193 -12.66 3.24 -15.40
CA TYR A 193 -13.25 2.07 -14.74
C TYR A 193 -14.19 2.51 -13.63
N ASP A 194 -15.17 1.69 -13.28
CA ASP A 194 -16.02 2.00 -12.14
C ASP A 194 -15.26 1.87 -10.83
N VAL A 195 -14.49 0.79 -10.70
CA VAL A 195 -13.67 0.52 -9.52
C VAL A 195 -12.27 0.13 -9.94
N ILE A 196 -11.27 0.75 -9.31
CA ILE A 196 -9.87 0.33 -9.46
C ILE A 196 -9.41 -0.32 -8.16
N VAL A 197 -8.96 -1.57 -8.23
CA VAL A 197 -8.45 -2.34 -7.09
C VAL A 197 -6.94 -2.51 -7.24
N LEU A 198 -6.19 -2.03 -6.25
CA LEU A 198 -4.73 -2.07 -6.25
C LEU A 198 -4.21 -3.20 -5.36
N GLY A 199 -3.56 -4.18 -5.97
CA GLY A 199 -3.00 -5.38 -5.34
C GLY A 199 -3.86 -6.64 -5.59
N PHE A 200 -3.32 -7.65 -6.26
CA PHE A 200 -4.01 -8.92 -6.54
C PHE A 200 -3.61 -10.01 -5.52
N GLY A 201 -3.77 -9.69 -4.25
CA GLY A 201 -3.76 -10.66 -3.14
C GLY A 201 -5.16 -11.17 -2.79
N GLY A 202 -5.30 -11.83 -1.64
CA GLY A 202 -6.61 -12.32 -1.16
C GLY A 202 -7.64 -11.21 -0.98
N ALA A 203 -7.23 -10.04 -0.47
CA ALA A 203 -8.10 -8.88 -0.28
C ALA A 203 -8.56 -8.29 -1.62
N GLY A 204 -7.63 -8.06 -2.56
CA GLY A 204 -7.96 -7.45 -3.85
C GLY A 204 -8.72 -8.38 -4.78
N ALA A 205 -8.39 -9.68 -4.80
CA ALA A 205 -9.19 -10.68 -5.51
C ALA A 205 -10.64 -10.69 -5.01
N THR A 206 -10.82 -10.59 -3.70
CA THR A 206 -12.15 -10.51 -3.08
C THR A 206 -12.84 -9.20 -3.45
N ALA A 207 -12.17 -8.05 -3.30
CA ALA A 207 -12.74 -6.74 -3.61
C ALA A 207 -13.16 -6.61 -5.07
N ALA A 208 -12.29 -6.99 -6.01
CA ALA A 208 -12.57 -6.93 -7.44
C ALA A 208 -13.77 -7.81 -7.81
N ARG A 209 -13.80 -9.04 -7.30
CA ARG A 209 -14.92 -9.96 -7.51
C ARG A 209 -16.23 -9.40 -6.97
N PHE A 210 -16.26 -8.89 -5.73
CA PHE A 210 -17.50 -8.34 -5.16
C PHE A 210 -17.93 -7.04 -5.83
N ALA A 211 -16.99 -6.21 -6.30
CA ALA A 211 -17.33 -5.04 -7.09
C ALA A 211 -18.00 -5.45 -8.42
N ALA A 212 -17.42 -6.40 -9.15
CA ALA A 212 -17.98 -6.93 -10.39
C ALA A 212 -19.32 -7.65 -10.21
N ASP A 213 -19.48 -8.41 -9.11
CA ASP A 213 -20.76 -9.04 -8.74
C ASP A 213 -21.85 -7.98 -8.45
N ASN A 214 -21.47 -6.75 -8.10
CA ASN A 214 -22.37 -5.60 -7.91
C ASN A 214 -22.45 -4.68 -9.15
N GLY A 215 -22.00 -5.16 -10.31
CA GLY A 215 -22.21 -4.50 -11.60
C GLY A 215 -21.14 -3.51 -12.04
N ALA A 216 -20.07 -3.34 -11.26
CA ALA A 216 -18.95 -2.47 -11.64
C ALA A 216 -18.08 -3.11 -12.75
N HIS A 217 -17.61 -2.31 -13.69
CA HIS A 217 -16.45 -2.63 -14.52
C HIS A 217 -15.15 -2.34 -13.73
N VAL A 218 -14.31 -3.35 -13.55
CA VAL A 218 -13.21 -3.31 -12.58
C VAL A 218 -11.86 -3.43 -13.25
N LEU A 219 -10.92 -2.58 -12.84
CA LEU A 219 -9.50 -2.79 -13.07
C LEU A 219 -8.85 -3.37 -11.81
N LEU A 220 -8.25 -4.55 -11.91
CA LEU A 220 -7.45 -5.16 -10.85
C LEU A 220 -5.97 -5.14 -11.24
N VAL A 221 -5.14 -4.57 -10.38
CA VAL A 221 -3.72 -4.29 -10.69
C VAL A 221 -2.80 -5.03 -9.73
N ASP A 222 -1.69 -5.60 -10.21
CA ASP A 222 -0.61 -6.14 -9.38
C ASP A 222 0.78 -5.77 -9.94
N ALA A 223 1.70 -5.47 -9.04
CA ALA A 223 3.10 -5.21 -9.37
C ALA A 223 3.85 -6.49 -9.75
N ALA A 224 3.38 -7.65 -9.30
CA ALA A 224 3.96 -8.94 -9.62
C ALA A 224 3.67 -9.35 -11.09
N PRO A 225 4.60 -10.05 -11.74
CA PRO A 225 4.35 -10.65 -13.05
C PRO A 225 3.37 -11.82 -12.96
N PHE A 226 2.86 -12.22 -14.13
CA PHE A 226 2.10 -13.46 -14.29
C PHE A 226 2.82 -14.67 -13.69
N GLY A 227 2.11 -15.41 -12.85
CA GLY A 227 2.62 -16.51 -12.05
C GLY A 227 3.18 -16.13 -10.69
N ARG A 228 3.39 -14.85 -10.41
CA ARG A 228 3.91 -14.33 -9.14
C ARG A 228 2.88 -13.50 -8.36
N GLU A 229 1.70 -13.27 -8.92
CA GLU A 229 0.56 -12.64 -8.25
C GLU A 229 0.07 -13.47 -7.05
N GLY A 230 -0.73 -12.85 -6.17
CA GLY A 230 -1.29 -13.48 -4.96
C GLY A 230 -0.72 -12.99 -3.65
N GLY A 231 0.27 -12.08 -3.68
CA GLY A 231 0.85 -11.46 -2.49
C GLY A 231 1.30 -12.48 -1.42
N ASN A 232 1.12 -12.16 -0.14
CA ASN A 232 1.33 -13.13 0.95
C ASN A 232 0.29 -14.25 0.97
N THR A 233 -0.90 -14.03 0.42
CA THR A 233 -2.00 -14.99 0.46
C THR A 233 -1.59 -16.32 -0.14
N ARG A 234 -0.85 -16.34 -1.25
CA ARG A 234 -0.38 -17.60 -1.89
C ARG A 234 0.62 -18.40 -1.05
N TYR A 235 1.38 -17.75 -0.17
CA TYR A 235 2.42 -18.37 0.66
C TYR A 235 1.89 -18.82 2.02
N SER A 236 0.73 -18.31 2.43
CA SER A 236 0.14 -18.67 3.72
C SER A 236 -0.26 -20.14 3.79
N ALA A 237 -0.45 -20.66 5.00
CA ALA A 237 -0.94 -22.02 5.20
C ALA A 237 -2.40 -22.23 4.75
N GLN A 238 -3.12 -21.16 4.38
CA GLN A 238 -4.53 -21.16 3.95
C GLN A 238 -5.54 -21.47 5.08
N HIS A 239 -5.20 -21.17 6.34
CA HIS A 239 -6.09 -21.33 7.48
C HIS A 239 -6.86 -20.02 7.72
N VAL A 240 -8.18 -20.02 7.54
CA VAL A 240 -9.00 -18.83 7.80
C VAL A 240 -9.62 -18.95 9.17
N VAL A 241 -9.28 -18.04 10.09
CA VAL A 241 -9.83 -18.09 11.45
C VAL A 241 -11.35 -17.82 11.44
N THR A 242 -12.07 -18.54 12.29
CA THR A 242 -13.51 -18.36 12.56
C THR A 242 -13.78 -18.53 14.06
N GLY A 243 -15.02 -18.24 14.46
CA GLY A 243 -15.50 -18.41 15.83
C GLY A 243 -16.91 -18.98 15.89
N GLU A 244 -17.17 -19.83 16.88
CA GLU A 244 -18.49 -20.43 17.14
C GLU A 244 -19.43 -19.50 17.91
N SER A 245 -18.88 -18.50 18.63
CA SER A 245 -19.61 -17.54 19.45
C SER A 245 -19.02 -16.15 19.29
N LEU A 246 -19.81 -15.20 18.79
CA LEU A 246 -19.37 -13.81 18.59
C LEU A 246 -18.98 -13.13 19.91
N ASP A 247 -19.68 -13.43 21.01
CA ASP A 247 -19.37 -12.86 22.32
C ASP A 247 -18.01 -13.34 22.84
N GLN A 248 -17.73 -14.65 22.71
CA GLN A 248 -16.43 -15.21 23.07
C GLN A 248 -15.31 -14.70 22.16
N LEU A 249 -15.60 -14.56 20.86
CA LEU A 249 -14.67 -13.99 19.89
C LEU A 249 -14.31 -12.54 20.25
N THR A 250 -15.30 -11.77 20.68
CA THR A 250 -15.14 -10.39 21.13
C THR A 250 -14.28 -10.32 22.38
N ALA A 251 -14.56 -11.15 23.39
CA ALA A 251 -13.72 -11.22 24.59
C ALA A 251 -12.27 -11.58 24.25
N TYR A 252 -12.07 -12.53 23.33
CA TYR A 252 -10.75 -12.97 22.91
C TYR A 252 -9.96 -11.88 22.20
N TYR A 253 -10.56 -11.23 21.20
CA TYR A 253 -9.87 -10.17 20.43
C TYR A 253 -9.66 -8.89 21.24
N GLN A 254 -10.53 -8.58 22.21
CA GLN A 254 -10.26 -7.52 23.18
C GLN A 254 -9.05 -7.85 24.07
N ALA A 255 -8.93 -9.09 24.52
CA ALA A 255 -7.78 -9.54 25.30
C ALA A 255 -6.48 -9.57 24.47
N LEU A 256 -6.54 -9.95 23.20
CA LEU A 256 -5.40 -9.88 22.28
C LEU A 256 -4.93 -8.44 22.03
N GLY A 257 -5.87 -7.51 21.86
CA GLY A 257 -5.57 -6.10 21.58
C GLY A 257 -5.04 -5.34 22.79
N ALA A 258 -5.39 -5.75 24.01
CA ALA A 258 -4.96 -5.08 25.24
C ALA A 258 -3.42 -4.99 25.35
N PRO A 259 -2.86 -3.87 25.83
CA PRO A 259 -3.55 -2.70 26.40
C PRO A 259 -4.04 -1.67 25.35
N PHE A 260 -3.88 -1.94 24.06
CA PHE A 260 -4.28 -1.05 22.98
C PHE A 260 -5.77 -1.19 22.66
N SER A 261 -6.31 -0.22 21.92
CA SER A 261 -7.71 -0.19 21.55
C SER A 261 -7.91 -0.09 20.05
N THR A 262 -8.87 -0.85 19.55
CA THR A 262 -9.39 -0.77 18.18
C THR A 262 -10.80 -0.17 18.24
N PRO A 263 -11.19 0.72 17.32
CA PRO A 263 -12.55 1.26 17.29
C PRO A 263 -13.59 0.15 17.28
N VAL A 264 -14.55 0.23 18.22
CA VAL A 264 -15.52 -0.83 18.50
C VAL A 264 -16.32 -1.22 17.26
N LYS A 265 -16.75 -0.24 16.44
CA LYS A 265 -17.51 -0.52 15.21
C LYS A 265 -16.69 -1.30 14.19
N THR A 266 -15.44 -0.89 13.96
CA THR A 266 -14.53 -1.58 13.03
C THR A 266 -14.21 -2.99 13.52
N LEU A 267 -13.94 -3.16 14.82
CA LEU A 267 -13.73 -4.48 15.43
C LEU A 267 -14.98 -5.36 15.29
N ASN A 268 -16.17 -4.83 15.56
CA ASN A 268 -17.42 -5.58 15.43
C ASN A 268 -17.68 -6.03 13.98
N ALA A 269 -17.38 -5.20 12.99
CA ALA A 269 -17.50 -5.58 11.57
C ALA A 269 -16.57 -6.74 11.22
N TYR A 270 -15.32 -6.70 11.72
CA TYR A 270 -14.36 -7.78 11.56
C TYR A 270 -14.83 -9.08 12.25
N LEU A 271 -15.23 -9.03 13.52
CA LEU A 271 -15.61 -10.22 14.28
C LEU A 271 -16.94 -10.82 13.82
N SER A 272 -17.89 -9.97 13.42
CA SER A 272 -19.15 -10.44 12.83
C SER A 272 -18.88 -11.18 11.53
N GLY A 273 -18.04 -10.62 10.64
CA GLY A 273 -17.61 -11.31 9.43
C GLY A 273 -16.86 -12.61 9.71
N MET A 274 -15.99 -12.61 10.73
CA MET A 274 -15.20 -13.77 11.14
C MET A 274 -16.09 -14.92 11.62
N SER A 275 -17.15 -14.64 12.38
CA SER A 275 -18.12 -15.65 12.81
C SER A 275 -18.89 -16.31 11.65
N GLN A 276 -18.85 -15.70 10.45
CA GLN A 276 -19.59 -16.14 9.27
C GLN A 276 -18.69 -16.74 8.20
N ILE A 277 -17.41 -17.00 8.46
CA ILE A 277 -16.48 -17.55 7.46
C ILE A 277 -16.95 -18.89 6.88
N PRO A 278 -17.48 -19.86 7.65
CA PRO A 278 -18.03 -21.09 7.06
C PRO A 278 -19.18 -20.81 6.08
N THR A 279 -20.11 -19.94 6.47
CA THR A 279 -21.22 -19.49 5.59
C THR A 279 -20.70 -18.76 4.37
N TYR A 280 -19.64 -17.95 4.52
CA TYR A 280 -18.99 -17.24 3.42
C TYR A 280 -18.43 -18.22 2.38
N PHE A 281 -17.75 -19.29 2.84
CA PHE A 281 -17.18 -20.33 1.97
C PHE A 281 -18.29 -21.01 1.16
N GLU A 282 -19.39 -21.40 1.81
CA GLU A 282 -20.50 -22.05 1.13
C GLU A 282 -21.18 -21.09 0.13
N LYS A 283 -21.53 -19.89 0.58
CA LYS A 283 -22.32 -18.94 -0.21
C LYS A 283 -21.53 -18.35 -1.38
N TYR A 284 -20.28 -17.96 -1.14
CA TYR A 284 -19.52 -17.18 -2.11
C TYR A 284 -18.42 -17.99 -2.77
N LEU A 285 -17.86 -19.01 -2.13
CA LEU A 285 -16.82 -19.84 -2.73
C LEU A 285 -17.35 -21.17 -3.28
N GLY A 286 -18.63 -21.49 -3.03
CA GLY A 286 -19.28 -22.70 -3.54
C GLY A 286 -18.73 -23.99 -2.93
N ILE A 287 -18.09 -23.89 -1.76
CA ILE A 287 -17.45 -25.01 -1.07
C ILE A 287 -17.92 -25.11 0.37
N LYS A 288 -18.12 -26.33 0.86
CA LYS A 288 -18.33 -26.56 2.29
C LYS A 288 -17.02 -26.34 3.04
N ALA A 289 -17.00 -25.40 3.98
CA ALA A 289 -15.84 -25.20 4.83
C ALA A 289 -15.56 -26.46 5.67
N VAL A 290 -14.29 -26.86 5.73
CA VAL A 290 -13.82 -27.88 6.66
C VAL A 290 -13.44 -27.18 7.97
N SER A 291 -14.12 -27.53 9.05
CA SER A 291 -13.76 -27.10 10.41
C SER A 291 -12.56 -27.89 10.89
N TRP A 292 -11.50 -27.21 11.33
CA TRP A 292 -10.35 -27.89 11.89
C TRP A 292 -10.71 -28.64 13.16
N LYS A 293 -11.45 -28.00 14.08
CA LYS A 293 -11.87 -28.57 15.35
C LYS A 293 -12.78 -29.80 15.17
N HIS A 294 -13.74 -29.73 14.23
CA HIS A 294 -14.80 -30.73 14.13
C HIS A 294 -14.60 -31.79 13.05
N ASP A 295 -13.95 -31.45 11.93
CA ASP A 295 -13.90 -32.35 10.76
C ASP A 295 -12.56 -33.09 10.60
N ILE A 296 -11.47 -32.57 11.16
CA ILE A 296 -10.14 -33.21 11.08
C ILE A 296 -10.07 -34.42 12.03
N LYS A 297 -9.51 -35.53 11.53
CA LYS A 297 -9.41 -36.83 12.21
C LYS A 297 -8.00 -37.42 12.06
N PRO A 298 -7.60 -38.39 12.90
CA PRO A 298 -6.30 -39.04 12.77
C PRO A 298 -6.17 -39.66 11.37
N GLY A 299 -5.07 -39.36 10.68
CA GLY A 299 -4.82 -39.80 9.30
C GLY A 299 -5.16 -38.77 8.21
N ASP A 300 -5.84 -37.67 8.54
CA ASP A 300 -5.95 -36.52 7.64
C ASP A 300 -4.56 -35.85 7.46
N ALA A 301 -4.36 -35.12 6.36
CA ALA A 301 -3.07 -34.51 6.02
C ALA A 301 -2.65 -33.37 6.96
N VAL A 302 -3.59 -32.91 7.79
CA VAL A 302 -3.41 -31.81 8.73
C VAL A 302 -3.39 -32.35 10.15
N ALA A 303 -2.47 -31.86 10.98
CA ALA A 303 -2.31 -32.34 12.35
C ALA A 303 -3.52 -31.98 13.25
N ILE A 304 -3.91 -32.92 14.12
CA ILE A 304 -4.86 -32.64 15.21
C ILE A 304 -4.18 -31.75 16.23
N LYS A 305 -4.82 -30.64 16.57
CA LYS A 305 -4.34 -29.69 17.60
C LYS A 305 -5.27 -29.73 18.81
N LYS A 306 -4.68 -29.59 20.00
CA LYS A 306 -5.42 -29.50 21.27
C LYS A 306 -6.23 -28.20 21.38
N THR A 307 -5.72 -27.11 20.82
CA THR A 307 -6.36 -25.80 20.78
C THR A 307 -6.04 -25.12 19.45
N MET A 308 -6.97 -24.33 18.93
CA MET A 308 -6.76 -23.50 17.73
C MET A 308 -6.36 -22.06 18.08
N ALA A 309 -6.59 -21.65 19.33
CA ALA A 309 -6.21 -20.34 19.79
C ALA A 309 -4.69 -20.27 19.94
N GLU A 310 -4.12 -19.20 19.41
CA GLU A 310 -2.70 -18.91 19.54
C GLU A 310 -2.37 -18.60 21.02
N TYR A 311 -3.33 -17.95 21.70
CA TYR A 311 -3.28 -17.55 23.12
C TYR A 311 -4.38 -18.24 23.93
N PRO A 312 -4.27 -19.55 24.21
CA PRO A 312 -5.34 -20.32 24.85
C PRO A 312 -5.68 -19.85 26.27
N GLU A 313 -4.78 -19.15 26.95
CA GLU A 313 -5.01 -18.62 28.30
C GLU A 313 -5.94 -17.40 28.35
N LEU A 314 -6.23 -16.76 27.21
CA LEU A 314 -7.08 -15.58 27.18
C LEU A 314 -8.56 -15.95 27.16
N ALA A 315 -9.39 -15.09 27.77
CA ALA A 315 -10.83 -15.30 27.83
C ALA A 315 -11.44 -15.41 26.42
N GLY A 316 -12.34 -16.38 26.22
CA GLY A 316 -13.00 -16.61 24.94
C GLY A 316 -12.22 -17.43 23.90
N SER A 317 -10.96 -17.78 24.19
CA SER A 317 -10.08 -18.55 23.29
C SER A 317 -10.68 -19.88 22.78
N GLU A 318 -11.51 -20.53 23.58
CA GLU A 318 -12.14 -21.83 23.26
C GLU A 318 -13.04 -21.78 22.02
N THR A 319 -13.54 -20.60 21.65
CA THR A 319 -14.40 -20.43 20.47
C THR A 319 -13.63 -20.56 19.15
N ILE A 320 -12.31 -20.35 19.18
CA ILE A 320 -11.50 -20.24 17.97
C ILE A 320 -11.51 -21.57 17.22
N ASP A 321 -11.66 -21.47 15.90
CA ASP A 321 -11.53 -22.55 14.95
C ASP A 321 -10.92 -22.03 13.63
N PHE A 322 -10.55 -22.95 12.74
CA PHE A 322 -10.09 -22.65 11.39
C PHE A 322 -11.04 -23.27 10.37
N ALA A 323 -11.46 -22.44 9.41
CA ALA A 323 -12.07 -22.90 8.18
C ALA A 323 -10.99 -23.16 7.12
N LEU A 324 -11.02 -24.36 6.57
CA LEU A 324 -10.15 -24.79 5.47
C LEU A 324 -10.98 -25.06 4.21
N VAL A 325 -10.37 -24.89 3.04
CA VAL A 325 -10.98 -25.24 1.75
C VAL A 325 -11.14 -26.75 1.60
N HIS A 326 -10.24 -27.52 2.20
CA HIS A 326 -10.24 -28.98 2.24
C HIS A 326 -9.35 -29.47 3.38
N LYS A 327 -9.29 -30.79 3.61
CA LYS A 327 -8.50 -31.45 4.68
C LYS A 327 -6.98 -31.49 4.44
N ARG A 328 -6.42 -30.43 3.86
CA ARG A 328 -4.99 -30.19 3.61
C ARG A 328 -4.71 -28.70 3.79
N ASP A 329 -3.45 -28.37 4.04
CA ASP A 329 -2.98 -26.99 4.13
C ASP A 329 -1.70 -26.78 3.30
N LYS A 330 -1.23 -25.52 3.22
CA LYS A 330 0.02 -25.13 2.56
C LYS A 330 0.13 -25.50 1.06
N ASP A 331 -1.01 -25.63 0.37
CA ASP A 331 -1.08 -25.96 -1.07
C ASP A 331 -1.74 -24.85 -1.92
N ALA A 332 -1.85 -23.64 -1.35
CA ALA A 332 -2.42 -22.45 -1.97
C ALA A 332 -3.89 -22.60 -2.45
N ALA A 333 -4.66 -23.55 -1.89
CA ALA A 333 -6.01 -23.82 -2.36
C ALA A 333 -6.97 -22.63 -2.28
N LEU A 334 -6.96 -21.87 -1.17
CA LEU A 334 -7.80 -20.67 -1.04
C LEU A 334 -7.40 -19.61 -2.06
N TRP A 335 -6.10 -19.32 -2.20
CA TRP A 335 -5.58 -18.43 -3.23
C TRP A 335 -6.03 -18.83 -4.64
N LYS A 336 -5.87 -20.10 -5.02
CA LYS A 336 -6.30 -20.61 -6.34
C LYS A 336 -7.79 -20.40 -6.58
N LEU A 337 -8.63 -20.59 -5.56
CA LEU A 337 -10.07 -20.37 -5.66
C LEU A 337 -10.41 -18.89 -5.82
N LEU A 338 -9.74 -18.00 -5.08
CA LEU A 338 -9.91 -16.54 -5.23
C LEU A 338 -9.46 -16.06 -6.61
N ARG A 339 -8.30 -16.52 -7.09
CA ARG A 339 -7.80 -16.25 -8.44
C ARG A 339 -8.79 -16.73 -9.51
N LYS A 340 -9.32 -17.94 -9.37
CA LYS A 340 -10.33 -18.48 -10.28
C LYS A 340 -11.60 -17.61 -10.29
N ASN A 341 -12.06 -17.14 -9.14
CA ASN A 341 -13.25 -16.28 -9.08
C ASN A 341 -13.07 -14.95 -9.82
N VAL A 342 -11.85 -14.41 -9.87
CA VAL A 342 -11.53 -13.26 -10.72
C VAL A 342 -11.59 -13.66 -12.21
N LEU A 343 -10.93 -14.77 -12.58
CA LEU A 343 -10.91 -15.26 -13.95
C LEU A 343 -12.30 -15.60 -14.51
N ASP A 344 -13.19 -16.16 -13.69
CA ASP A 344 -14.59 -16.47 -14.05
C ASP A 344 -15.41 -15.20 -14.37
N ARG A 345 -14.86 -14.01 -14.10
CA ARG A 345 -15.45 -12.68 -14.35
C ARG A 345 -14.58 -11.85 -15.29
N ALA A 346 -13.80 -12.49 -16.15
CA ALA A 346 -12.94 -11.79 -17.11
C ALA A 346 -13.71 -10.89 -18.09
N ASP A 347 -15.04 -11.03 -18.19
CA ASP A 347 -15.93 -10.12 -18.92
C ASP A 347 -16.18 -8.78 -18.21
N LYS A 348 -15.83 -8.68 -16.92
CA LYS A 348 -16.05 -7.49 -16.08
C LYS A 348 -14.80 -7.01 -15.34
N ILE A 349 -13.78 -7.85 -15.25
CA ILE A 349 -12.55 -7.56 -14.52
C ILE A 349 -11.37 -7.62 -15.49
N ASP A 350 -10.81 -6.47 -15.79
CA ASP A 350 -9.51 -6.36 -16.42
C ASP A 350 -8.41 -6.59 -15.37
N VAL A 351 -7.36 -7.29 -15.76
CA VAL A 351 -6.25 -7.64 -14.86
C VAL A 351 -4.94 -7.18 -15.44
N TRP A 352 -4.27 -6.27 -14.74
CA TRP A 352 -2.97 -5.73 -15.11
C TRP A 352 -1.89 -6.25 -14.16
N LEU A 353 -1.00 -7.08 -14.68
CA LEU A 353 0.20 -7.56 -14.00
C LEU A 353 1.41 -6.73 -14.43
N ASN A 354 2.55 -6.87 -13.74
CA ASN A 354 3.72 -6.00 -13.95
C ASN A 354 3.39 -4.50 -13.95
N SER A 355 2.40 -4.12 -13.16
CA SER A 355 1.79 -2.79 -13.19
C SER A 355 1.77 -2.24 -11.78
N ARG A 356 2.61 -1.24 -11.51
CA ARG A 356 2.82 -0.73 -10.16
C ARG A 356 2.13 0.62 -10.01
N ALA A 357 1.07 0.66 -9.20
CA ALA A 357 0.46 1.94 -8.80
C ALA A 357 1.47 2.78 -8.01
N GLN A 358 1.48 4.09 -8.27
CA GLN A 358 2.46 5.02 -7.68
C GLN A 358 1.80 6.19 -6.95
N HIS A 359 0.69 6.72 -7.49
CA HIS A 359 0.00 7.88 -6.93
C HIS A 359 -1.51 7.72 -7.00
N LEU A 360 -2.21 8.20 -5.99
CA LEU A 360 -3.62 8.54 -6.04
C LEU A 360 -3.78 9.91 -6.68
N ILE A 361 -4.83 10.05 -7.48
CA ILE A 361 -5.21 11.33 -8.07
C ILE A 361 -6.39 11.85 -7.25
N GLN A 362 -6.14 12.90 -6.47
CA GLN A 362 -7.13 13.52 -5.60
C GLN A 362 -7.48 14.93 -6.09
N ASP A 363 -8.76 15.24 -6.19
CA ASP A 363 -9.22 16.61 -6.46
C ASP A 363 -8.85 17.53 -5.29
N PRO A 364 -8.14 18.65 -5.52
CA PRO A 364 -7.60 19.48 -4.45
C PRO A 364 -8.68 20.16 -3.59
N ASN A 365 -9.89 20.36 -4.14
CA ASN A 365 -10.97 21.09 -3.50
C ASN A 365 -11.91 20.15 -2.72
N SER A 366 -12.50 19.18 -3.40
CA SER A 366 -13.47 18.20 -2.87
C SER A 366 -12.81 17.05 -2.11
N LYS A 367 -11.51 16.82 -2.30
CA LYS A 367 -10.74 15.69 -1.76
C LYS A 367 -11.18 14.32 -2.26
N ILE A 368 -12.03 14.26 -3.28
CA ILE A 368 -12.44 13.01 -3.94
C ILE A 368 -11.23 12.37 -4.64
N ILE A 369 -11.06 11.06 -4.46
CA ILE A 369 -10.12 10.28 -5.26
C ILE A 369 -10.76 10.01 -6.63
N GLN A 370 -10.23 10.67 -7.66
CA GLN A 370 -10.71 10.56 -9.05
C GLN A 370 -10.06 9.41 -9.81
N GLY A 371 -8.92 8.88 -9.34
CA GLY A 371 -8.22 7.83 -10.05
C GLY A 371 -6.85 7.52 -9.49
N VAL A 372 -6.04 6.85 -10.32
CA VAL A 372 -4.69 6.40 -9.95
C VAL A 372 -3.70 6.60 -11.10
N GLN A 373 -2.44 6.83 -10.77
CA GLN A 373 -1.33 6.74 -11.72
C GLN A 373 -0.62 5.39 -11.55
N ILE A 374 -0.48 4.67 -12.65
CA ILE A 374 0.11 3.32 -12.70
C ILE A 374 1.30 3.30 -13.66
N LYS A 375 2.43 2.80 -13.18
CA LYS A 375 3.57 2.47 -14.03
C LYS A 375 3.39 1.09 -14.64
N ARG A 376 3.26 1.03 -15.96
CA ARG A 376 3.17 -0.22 -16.75
C ARG A 376 4.26 -0.22 -17.82
N GLY A 377 5.26 -1.09 -17.66
CA GLY A 377 6.49 -1.01 -18.44
C GLY A 377 7.21 0.33 -18.22
N GLU A 378 7.57 1.02 -19.30
CA GLU A 378 8.17 2.37 -19.26
C GLU A 378 7.13 3.50 -19.28
N ARG A 379 5.82 3.18 -19.35
CA ARG A 379 4.74 4.17 -19.41
C ARG A 379 4.17 4.44 -18.02
N LEU A 380 3.87 5.71 -17.76
CA LEU A 380 2.99 6.14 -16.68
C LEU A 380 1.62 6.42 -17.29
N LEU A 381 0.58 5.80 -16.72
CA LEU A 381 -0.80 5.90 -17.20
C LEU A 381 -1.66 6.43 -16.05
N ASN A 382 -2.54 7.39 -16.34
CA ASN A 382 -3.57 7.86 -15.43
C ASN A 382 -4.88 7.16 -15.76
N LEU A 383 -5.47 6.49 -14.76
CA LEU A 383 -6.69 5.72 -14.90
C LEU A 383 -7.76 6.31 -13.99
N HIS A 384 -8.88 6.68 -14.58
CA HIS A 384 -10.02 7.27 -13.88
C HIS A 384 -10.84 6.18 -13.18
N ALA A 385 -11.28 6.46 -11.95
CA ALA A 385 -12.16 5.61 -11.17
C ALA A 385 -13.51 6.34 -10.97
N ASN A 386 -14.57 5.89 -11.64
CA ASN A 386 -15.88 6.54 -11.57
C ASN A 386 -16.46 6.47 -10.16
N HIS A 387 -16.30 5.34 -9.45
CA HIS A 387 -16.93 5.14 -8.15
C HIS A 387 -15.92 5.00 -7.00
N GLY A 388 -14.68 4.60 -7.27
CA GLY A 388 -13.62 4.69 -6.28
C GLY A 388 -12.49 3.68 -6.41
N VAL A 389 -11.53 3.83 -5.50
CA VAL A 389 -10.27 3.09 -5.49
C VAL A 389 -10.19 2.24 -4.21
N VAL A 390 -9.82 0.98 -4.36
CA VAL A 390 -9.58 0.05 -3.24
C VAL A 390 -8.09 -0.24 -3.11
N LEU A 391 -7.48 0.18 -2.00
CA LEU A 391 -6.11 -0.17 -1.64
C LEU A 391 -6.09 -1.55 -0.96
N ALA A 392 -5.55 -2.55 -1.66
CA ALA A 392 -5.39 -3.94 -1.21
C ALA A 392 -3.94 -4.43 -1.40
N MET A 393 -2.98 -3.54 -1.18
CA MET A 393 -1.58 -3.65 -1.63
C MET A 393 -0.63 -4.37 -0.66
N GLY A 394 -1.17 -5.14 0.30
CA GLY A 394 -0.35 -5.80 1.33
C GLY A 394 0.37 -4.81 2.27
N GLY A 395 1.38 -5.32 2.97
CA GLY A 395 2.16 -4.56 3.94
C GLY A 395 3.40 -3.88 3.35
N PHE A 396 4.38 -3.63 4.23
CA PHE A 396 5.66 -3.00 3.90
C PHE A 396 6.88 -3.84 4.30
N GLU A 397 6.72 -5.15 4.38
CA GLU A 397 7.71 -6.14 4.80
C GLU A 397 9.03 -6.04 4.04
N ASN A 398 8.96 -5.80 2.72
CA ASN A 398 10.12 -5.69 1.84
C ASN A 398 10.49 -4.23 1.52
N ASN A 399 10.27 -3.31 2.46
CA ASN A 399 10.66 -1.90 2.32
C ASN A 399 11.63 -1.48 3.43
N ALA A 400 12.90 -1.28 3.10
CA ALA A 400 13.94 -0.87 4.06
C ALA A 400 13.65 0.48 4.74
N GLU A 401 13.09 1.45 4.01
CA GLU A 401 12.77 2.78 4.56
C GLU A 401 11.64 2.70 5.60
N LEU A 402 10.56 2.01 5.28
CA LEU A 402 9.40 1.89 6.17
C LEU A 402 9.67 0.96 7.36
N THR A 403 10.41 -0.13 7.14
CA THR A 403 10.85 -1.01 8.24
C THR A 403 11.81 -0.28 9.19
N GLN A 404 12.73 0.55 8.67
CA GLN A 404 13.58 1.39 9.51
C GLN A 404 12.75 2.42 10.29
N THR A 405 11.85 3.12 9.61
CA THR A 405 11.06 4.21 10.19
C THR A 405 10.11 3.72 11.28
N TYR A 406 9.41 2.61 11.04
CA TYR A 406 8.31 2.17 11.91
C TYR A 406 8.63 0.97 12.78
N LEU A 407 9.49 0.05 12.32
CA LEU A 407 9.82 -1.17 13.06
C LEU A 407 11.19 -1.12 13.70
N HIS A 408 11.96 -0.04 13.48
CA HIS A 408 13.32 0.11 13.99
C HIS A 408 14.24 -1.04 13.55
N SER A 409 14.19 -1.39 12.25
CA SER A 409 15.08 -2.37 11.64
C SER A 409 15.60 -1.87 10.30
N ALA A 410 16.90 -1.98 10.03
CA ALA A 410 17.46 -1.64 8.72
C ALA A 410 16.95 -2.58 7.61
N HIS A 411 16.66 -3.83 7.98
CA HIS A 411 16.10 -4.83 7.09
C HIS A 411 15.35 -5.89 7.92
N LEU A 412 14.31 -6.47 7.33
CA LEU A 412 13.67 -7.69 7.79
C LEU A 412 13.53 -8.60 6.58
N THR A 413 13.77 -9.89 6.76
CA THR A 413 13.65 -10.87 5.69
C THR A 413 12.18 -11.29 5.55
N PRO A 414 11.49 -10.97 4.44
CA PRO A 414 10.10 -11.34 4.27
C PRO A 414 9.95 -12.86 4.15
N LEU A 415 8.99 -13.44 4.86
CA LEU A 415 8.60 -14.83 4.67
C LEU A 415 7.60 -14.99 3.51
N GLY A 416 6.90 -13.93 3.12
CA GLY A 416 5.91 -13.99 2.06
C GLY A 416 6.44 -13.50 0.71
N THR A 417 5.69 -12.61 0.10
CA THR A 417 6.03 -12.01 -1.19
C THR A 417 7.12 -10.95 -1.07
N LEU A 418 7.94 -10.79 -2.11
CA LEU A 418 8.90 -9.69 -2.21
C LEU A 418 8.29 -8.41 -2.83
N TYR A 419 7.02 -8.46 -3.23
CA TYR A 419 6.32 -7.33 -3.86
C TYR A 419 5.65 -6.39 -2.85
N ASN A 420 5.54 -6.78 -1.57
CA ASN A 420 5.04 -5.90 -0.50
C ASN A 420 6.11 -4.87 -0.12
N ARG A 421 6.05 -3.72 -0.79
CA ARG A 421 7.01 -2.62 -0.63
C ARG A 421 6.39 -1.37 -0.01
N GLY A 422 5.19 -1.48 0.56
CA GLY A 422 4.53 -0.38 1.25
C GLY A 422 4.12 0.80 0.36
N ASP A 423 3.93 0.57 -0.94
CA ASP A 423 3.46 1.63 -1.86
C ASP A 423 2.11 2.19 -1.42
N GLY A 424 1.21 1.32 -0.95
CA GLY A 424 -0.10 1.72 -0.41
C GLY A 424 -0.02 2.59 0.86
N VAL A 425 1.04 2.46 1.67
CA VAL A 425 1.28 3.35 2.82
C VAL A 425 1.58 4.77 2.32
N LYS A 426 2.50 4.90 1.36
CA LYS A 426 2.90 6.20 0.79
C LYS A 426 1.75 6.87 0.03
N MET A 427 1.04 6.10 -0.80
CA MET A 427 -0.14 6.57 -1.54
C MET A 427 -1.29 7.00 -0.63
N ALA A 428 -1.45 6.39 0.54
CA ALA A 428 -2.45 6.85 1.49
C ALA A 428 -1.97 8.12 2.23
N GLN A 429 -0.69 8.21 2.59
CA GLN A 429 -0.12 9.40 3.24
C GLN A 429 -0.20 10.67 2.38
N GLU A 430 0.00 10.57 1.06
CA GLU A 430 -0.06 11.73 0.15
C GLU A 430 -1.47 12.35 0.04
N VAL A 431 -2.53 11.63 0.47
CA VAL A 431 -3.93 12.11 0.51
C VAL A 431 -4.43 12.31 1.95
N ASP A 432 -3.52 12.59 2.88
CA ASP A 432 -3.80 12.88 4.30
C ASP A 432 -4.43 11.73 5.09
N ALA A 433 -4.25 10.48 4.66
CA ALA A 433 -4.76 9.33 5.40
C ALA A 433 -4.07 9.19 6.76
N LYS A 434 -4.87 8.90 7.78
CA LYS A 434 -4.39 8.60 9.13
C LYS A 434 -3.79 7.20 9.17
N MET A 435 -2.57 7.07 9.67
CA MET A 435 -1.91 5.78 9.87
C MET A 435 -2.24 5.19 11.25
N TRP A 436 -2.26 3.86 11.36
CA TRP A 436 -2.36 3.13 12.62
C TRP A 436 -1.49 1.87 12.64
N HIS A 437 -1.23 1.34 13.83
CA HIS A 437 -0.54 0.07 14.09
C HIS A 437 0.83 -0.10 13.41
N MET A 438 1.49 1.00 13.05
CA MET A 438 2.72 0.98 12.25
C MET A 438 3.87 0.19 12.89
N THR A 439 3.90 0.08 14.22
CA THR A 439 4.92 -0.65 14.96
C THR A 439 4.61 -2.14 15.11
N ASN A 440 3.40 -2.59 14.77
CA ASN A 440 2.96 -3.96 14.98
C ASN A 440 3.19 -4.81 13.73
N TYR A 441 3.86 -5.95 13.91
CA TYR A 441 4.19 -6.89 12.85
C TYR A 441 4.32 -8.28 13.47
N GLU A 442 4.20 -9.30 12.63
CA GLU A 442 4.35 -10.69 13.04
C GLU A 442 5.59 -11.29 12.38
N SER A 443 6.15 -12.31 13.02
CA SER A 443 7.27 -13.11 12.51
C SER A 443 6.92 -14.59 12.56
N HIS A 444 7.83 -15.49 12.17
CA HIS A 444 7.63 -16.91 12.45
C HIS A 444 8.93 -17.70 12.39
N GLY A 445 9.50 -17.82 11.19
CA GLY A 445 10.85 -18.31 10.97
C GLY A 445 11.14 -19.75 11.38
N ILE A 446 12.40 -19.95 11.75
CA ILE A 446 12.96 -21.21 12.25
C ILE A 446 13.00 -21.24 13.79
N LEU A 447 13.08 -20.05 14.40
CA LEU A 447 13.12 -19.73 15.82
C LEU A 447 12.42 -18.38 16.01
N PRO A 448 12.09 -17.96 17.25
CA PRO A 448 11.30 -16.75 17.46
C PRO A 448 11.90 -15.50 16.79
N GLY A 449 11.21 -14.96 15.78
CA GLY A 449 11.61 -13.74 15.09
C GLY A 449 12.76 -13.87 14.08
N ILE A 450 13.26 -15.08 13.80
CA ILE A 450 14.43 -15.26 12.93
C ILE A 450 14.28 -16.38 11.90
N THR A 451 14.91 -16.19 10.75
CA THR A 451 15.12 -17.18 9.70
C THR A 451 16.61 -17.32 9.38
N PHE A 452 17.00 -18.28 8.53
CA PHE A 452 18.39 -18.31 8.04
C PHE A 452 18.62 -17.13 7.10
N LYS A 453 19.81 -16.52 7.16
CA LYS A 453 20.14 -15.39 6.29
C LYS A 453 20.19 -15.86 4.84
N GLU A 454 19.33 -15.28 4.00
CA GLU A 454 19.28 -15.50 2.55
C GLU A 454 19.92 -14.35 1.77
N ASP A 455 20.05 -14.52 0.45
CA ASP A 455 20.50 -13.46 -0.43
C ASP A 455 19.42 -12.36 -0.53
N ALA A 456 19.80 -11.12 -0.86
CA ALA A 456 18.91 -9.95 -0.76
C ALA A 456 17.60 -10.04 -1.58
N ASN A 457 17.56 -10.88 -2.61
CA ASN A 457 16.38 -11.08 -3.47
C ASN A 457 15.66 -12.41 -3.19
N GLU A 458 15.95 -13.06 -2.07
CA GLU A 458 15.31 -14.30 -1.66
C GLU A 458 14.47 -14.08 -0.40
N ARG A 459 13.31 -14.74 -0.34
CA ARG A 459 12.47 -14.75 0.87
C ARG A 459 13.07 -15.69 1.93
N GLY A 460 12.76 -15.42 3.19
CA GLY A 460 13.05 -16.30 4.31
C GLY A 460 12.19 -17.56 4.30
N ARG A 461 12.54 -18.52 5.17
CA ARG A 461 11.81 -19.80 5.29
C ARG A 461 11.25 -20.00 6.69
N GLN A 462 10.02 -20.49 6.73
CA GLN A 462 9.38 -21.00 7.93
C GLN A 462 9.63 -22.52 8.02
N ILE A 463 10.25 -22.98 9.10
CA ILE A 463 10.56 -24.41 9.31
C ILE A 463 10.08 -24.80 10.71
N GLU A 464 8.86 -25.34 10.80
CA GLU A 464 8.15 -25.47 12.08
C GLU A 464 8.56 -26.69 12.92
N HIS A 465 9.29 -27.65 12.36
CA HIS A 465 9.58 -28.92 13.02
C HIS A 465 11.00 -29.41 12.74
N TRP A 466 12.01 -28.67 13.23
CA TRP A 466 13.39 -29.12 13.17
C TRP A 466 14.02 -29.22 14.57
N PRO A 467 13.88 -30.37 15.25
CA PRO A 467 14.32 -30.52 16.65
C PRO A 467 15.79 -30.19 16.90
N LEU A 468 16.66 -30.40 15.91
CA LEU A 468 18.09 -30.09 16.02
C LEU A 468 18.39 -28.59 16.15
N LEU A 469 17.45 -27.69 15.84
CA LEU A 469 17.62 -26.25 16.09
C LEU A 469 17.25 -25.85 17.53
N LYS A 470 16.56 -26.74 18.27
CA LYS A 470 15.99 -26.47 19.60
C LYS A 470 16.59 -27.36 20.70
N ASN A 471 17.39 -28.36 20.32
CA ASN A 471 17.94 -29.36 21.24
C ASN A 471 19.44 -29.52 21.05
N GLY A 472 20.13 -29.74 22.17
CA GLY A 472 21.57 -29.99 22.23
C GLY A 472 22.38 -28.72 22.50
N SER A 473 23.61 -28.76 22.00
CA SER A 473 24.68 -27.78 22.19
C SER A 473 24.61 -26.67 21.13
N ILE A 474 23.46 -26.00 21.08
CA ILE A 474 23.14 -25.01 20.05
C ILE A 474 22.40 -23.83 20.67
N PHE A 475 22.79 -22.60 20.32
CA PHE A 475 22.15 -21.38 20.81
C PHE A 475 22.29 -20.22 19.82
N VAL A 476 21.48 -19.17 19.99
CA VAL A 476 21.54 -17.97 19.13
C VAL A 476 22.28 -16.85 19.86
N ILE A 477 23.18 -16.16 19.16
CA ILE A 477 23.88 -14.97 19.67
C ILE A 477 23.49 -13.71 18.90
N ALA A 478 23.55 -12.57 19.60
CA ALA A 478 23.41 -11.23 19.06
C ALA A 478 24.76 -10.65 18.56
N ASP A 479 24.75 -9.37 18.19
CA ASP A 479 25.92 -8.63 17.69
C ASP A 479 27.09 -8.54 18.70
N ASP A 480 26.81 -8.69 20.00
CA ASP A 480 27.82 -8.66 21.06
C ASP A 480 28.31 -10.06 21.49
N GLY A 481 27.88 -11.12 20.80
CA GLY A 481 28.25 -12.50 21.12
C GLY A 481 27.44 -13.15 22.25
N THR A 482 26.41 -12.49 22.79
CA THR A 482 25.57 -13.00 23.88
C THR A 482 24.22 -13.54 23.40
N ARG A 483 23.62 -14.46 24.17
CA ARG A 483 22.26 -14.98 23.93
C ARG A 483 21.21 -13.93 24.28
N TYR A 484 20.01 -14.02 23.68
CA TYR A 484 18.93 -13.03 23.92
C TYR A 484 17.50 -13.60 23.97
N PHE A 485 17.31 -14.91 23.81
CA PHE A 485 16.04 -15.61 24.05
C PHE A 485 16.27 -17.12 24.28
N PRO A 486 15.30 -17.87 24.82
CA PRO A 486 15.40 -19.32 24.94
C PRO A 486 15.09 -20.02 23.61
N GLU A 487 16.01 -20.82 23.09
CA GLU A 487 15.91 -21.38 21.73
C GLU A 487 14.86 -22.51 21.60
N ASP A 488 14.42 -23.08 22.71
CA ASP A 488 13.31 -24.02 22.79
C ASP A 488 11.94 -23.33 22.93
N ALA A 489 11.91 -21.99 23.00
CA ALA A 489 10.67 -21.24 23.22
C ALA A 489 9.58 -21.62 22.22
N LYS A 490 8.39 -21.89 22.76
CA LYS A 490 7.18 -21.82 21.95
C LYS A 490 6.93 -20.35 21.62
N HIS A 491 7.03 -20.00 20.35
CA HIS A 491 6.70 -18.67 19.86
C HIS A 491 5.34 -18.65 19.18
N ARG A 492 4.65 -17.52 19.29
CA ARG A 492 3.29 -17.29 18.79
C ARG A 492 3.33 -16.28 17.66
N HIS A 493 3.54 -16.75 16.44
CA HIS A 493 3.92 -15.88 15.32
C HIS A 493 5.12 -14.97 15.68
N GLY A 494 6.10 -15.62 16.31
CA GLY A 494 7.37 -15.03 16.72
C GLY A 494 7.36 -14.31 18.06
N HIS A 495 6.18 -14.07 18.64
CA HIS A 495 6.06 -13.55 20.00
C HIS A 495 6.50 -14.57 21.05
N VAL A 496 7.36 -14.15 21.97
CA VAL A 496 7.74 -14.90 23.18
C VAL A 496 7.26 -14.15 24.42
N TYR A 497 6.93 -14.88 25.46
CA TYR A 497 6.50 -14.28 26.71
C TYR A 497 7.72 -13.74 27.47
N THR A 498 7.74 -12.44 27.72
CA THR A 498 8.84 -11.75 28.40
C THR A 498 8.30 -10.58 29.21
N HIS A 499 8.73 -10.46 30.48
CA HIS A 499 8.37 -9.35 31.37
C HIS A 499 6.87 -9.02 31.45
N GLY A 500 6.00 -10.05 31.38
CA GLY A 500 4.55 -9.88 31.50
C GLY A 500 3.83 -9.64 30.17
N SER A 501 4.54 -9.58 29.05
CA SER A 501 3.97 -9.34 27.71
C SER A 501 4.46 -10.35 26.69
N TRP A 502 3.67 -10.55 25.63
CA TRP A 502 4.10 -11.30 24.46
C TRP A 502 4.72 -10.31 23.49
N LEU A 503 6.00 -10.49 23.15
CA LEU A 503 6.75 -9.58 22.27
C LEU A 503 7.63 -10.38 21.32
N ILE A 504 7.83 -9.90 20.11
CA ILE A 504 8.90 -10.41 19.24
C ILE A 504 10.24 -10.06 19.90
N PRO A 505 11.22 -11.00 19.97
CA PRO A 505 12.54 -10.70 20.50
C PRO A 505 13.15 -9.45 19.89
N MET A 506 14.01 -8.77 20.66
CA MET A 506 14.74 -7.61 20.17
C MET A 506 15.54 -7.99 18.91
N LYS A 507 15.41 -7.16 17.87
CA LYS A 507 16.06 -7.37 16.58
C LYS A 507 17.55 -7.04 16.68
N ASN A 508 18.40 -7.95 16.22
CA ASN A 508 19.85 -7.77 16.16
C ASN A 508 20.32 -7.69 14.71
N GLN A 509 21.41 -7.00 14.39
CA GLN A 509 21.85 -6.81 13.01
C GLN A 509 22.44 -8.09 12.41
N HIS A 510 23.22 -8.84 13.20
CA HIS A 510 23.94 -10.03 12.75
C HIS A 510 23.74 -11.21 13.71
N PRO A 511 22.52 -11.74 13.85
CA PRO A 511 22.32 -12.91 14.69
C PRO A 511 22.99 -14.15 14.07
N TYR A 512 23.61 -14.97 14.90
CA TYR A 512 24.19 -16.25 14.50
C TYR A 512 23.67 -17.39 15.36
N LEU A 513 23.38 -18.52 14.74
CA LEU A 513 23.17 -19.78 15.45
C LEU A 513 24.53 -20.48 15.60
N VAL A 514 24.97 -20.73 16.84
CA VAL A 514 26.27 -21.30 17.19
C VAL A 514 26.11 -22.69 17.79
N PHE A 515 26.96 -23.64 17.40
CA PHE A 515 26.97 -25.00 17.91
C PHE A 515 28.34 -25.68 17.79
N ASP A 516 28.49 -26.89 18.35
CA ASP A 516 29.75 -27.64 18.38
C ASP A 516 29.78 -28.86 17.44
N GLN A 517 30.88 -29.62 17.48
CA GLN A 517 31.10 -30.80 16.63
C GLN A 517 30.02 -31.88 16.79
N THR A 518 29.58 -32.16 18.01
CA THR A 518 28.57 -33.20 18.24
C THR A 518 27.22 -32.81 17.64
N GLN A 519 26.84 -31.52 17.73
CA GLN A 519 25.64 -31.04 17.04
C GLN A 519 25.80 -31.07 15.52
N TYR A 520 26.98 -30.73 14.99
CA TYR A 520 27.28 -30.84 13.56
C TYR A 520 27.09 -32.28 13.04
N GLU A 521 27.62 -33.28 13.75
CA GLU A 521 27.45 -34.68 13.35
C GLU A 521 25.99 -35.13 13.41
N ALA A 522 25.18 -34.57 14.32
CA ALA A 522 23.74 -34.84 14.35
C ALA A 522 23.02 -34.32 13.09
N PHE A 523 23.37 -33.12 12.61
CA PHE A 523 22.87 -32.60 11.33
C PHE A 523 23.33 -33.47 10.15
N LYS A 524 24.60 -33.85 10.11
CA LYS A 524 25.14 -34.72 9.06
C LYS A 524 24.48 -36.10 9.04
N ALA A 525 24.25 -36.69 10.19
CA ALA A 525 23.54 -37.97 10.31
C ALA A 525 22.08 -37.84 9.84
N GLN A 526 21.41 -36.72 10.12
CA GLN A 526 20.10 -36.44 9.56
C GLN A 526 20.14 -36.30 8.04
N GLU A 527 21.07 -35.52 7.49
CA GLU A 527 21.23 -35.32 6.05
C GLU A 527 21.47 -36.66 5.32
N GLN A 528 22.32 -37.53 5.88
CA GLN A 528 22.59 -38.86 5.32
C GLN A 528 21.37 -39.78 5.36
N ARG A 529 20.57 -39.71 6.42
CA ARG A 529 19.36 -40.54 6.58
C ARG A 529 18.22 -40.06 5.69
N ASP A 530 18.03 -38.75 5.60
CA ASP A 530 16.87 -38.13 4.94
C ASP A 530 17.19 -37.71 3.49
N GLY A 531 18.45 -37.81 3.06
CA GLY A 531 18.96 -37.36 1.76
C GLY A 531 19.24 -35.86 1.67
N GLN A 532 18.49 -35.05 2.44
CA GLN A 532 18.69 -33.62 2.57
C GLN A 532 18.18 -33.11 3.93
N LEU A 533 18.73 -31.98 4.39
CA LEU A 533 18.17 -31.26 5.53
C LEU A 533 16.93 -30.44 5.14
N PRO A 534 16.02 -30.12 6.10
CA PRO A 534 14.88 -29.22 5.86
C PRO A 534 15.28 -27.88 5.23
N TYR A 535 16.51 -27.44 5.50
CA TYR A 535 17.15 -26.33 4.80
C TYR A 535 18.32 -26.83 3.93
N PRO A 536 18.15 -26.99 2.59
CA PRO A 536 19.16 -27.59 1.72
C PRO A 536 20.48 -26.82 1.59
N LYS A 537 20.51 -25.54 1.98
CA LYS A 537 21.73 -24.71 1.98
C LYS A 537 22.48 -24.78 3.32
N PHE A 538 21.95 -25.45 4.35
CA PHE A 538 22.46 -25.40 5.73
C PHE A 538 23.95 -25.74 5.83
N MET A 539 24.34 -26.95 5.41
CA MET A 539 25.73 -27.42 5.54
C MET A 539 26.72 -26.56 4.74
N ARG A 540 26.29 -26.01 3.59
CA ARG A 540 27.13 -25.17 2.73
C ARG A 540 27.33 -23.75 3.29
N LYS A 541 26.43 -23.29 4.16
CA LYS A 541 26.46 -21.95 4.78
C LYS A 541 27.17 -21.91 6.13
N LEU A 542 27.71 -23.04 6.61
CA LEU A 542 28.37 -23.10 7.91
C LEU A 542 29.73 -22.38 7.91
N ILE A 543 29.94 -21.55 8.93
CA ILE A 543 31.22 -20.98 9.33
C ILE A 543 31.81 -21.92 10.37
N THR A 544 33.08 -22.31 10.23
CA THR A 544 33.75 -23.22 11.17
C THR A 544 35.05 -22.63 11.72
N ALA A 545 35.37 -22.90 12.98
CA ALA A 545 36.64 -22.55 13.60
C ALA A 545 37.04 -23.57 14.68
N PRO A 546 38.35 -23.79 14.92
CA PRO A 546 38.80 -24.79 15.89
C PRO A 546 38.63 -24.33 17.36
N THR A 547 38.47 -23.03 17.62
CA THR A 547 38.30 -22.45 18.96
C THR A 547 37.23 -21.36 18.95
N ILE A 548 36.60 -21.09 20.11
CA ILE A 548 35.61 -20.02 20.25
C ILE A 548 36.21 -18.64 19.92
N GLU A 549 37.44 -18.37 20.33
CA GLU A 549 38.14 -17.11 19.99
C GLU A 549 38.25 -16.90 18.48
N LYS A 550 38.63 -17.95 17.73
CA LYS A 550 38.71 -17.89 16.26
C LYS A 550 37.33 -17.86 15.61
N LEU A 551 36.31 -18.43 16.24
CA LEU A 551 34.93 -18.30 15.77
C LEU A 551 34.47 -16.85 15.95
N ALA A 552 34.64 -16.26 17.13
CA ALA A 552 34.27 -14.88 17.43
C ALA A 552 34.89 -13.89 16.43
N ALA A 553 36.17 -14.05 16.12
CA ALA A 553 36.85 -13.23 15.10
C ALA A 553 36.25 -13.37 13.70
N LYS A 554 35.70 -14.54 13.33
CA LYS A 554 35.02 -14.75 12.03
C LYS A 554 33.60 -14.17 12.02
N LEU A 555 32.95 -14.14 13.17
CA LEU A 555 31.59 -13.61 13.32
C LEU A 555 31.56 -12.09 13.57
N ASP A 556 32.73 -11.50 13.82
CA ASP A 556 32.91 -10.10 14.21
C ASP A 556 32.21 -9.76 15.53
N VAL A 557 32.36 -10.64 16.53
CA VAL A 557 31.82 -10.45 17.89
C VAL A 557 32.96 -10.46 18.93
N PRO A 558 32.78 -9.82 20.11
CA PRO A 558 33.77 -9.86 21.18
C PRO A 558 34.07 -11.29 21.65
N ALA A 559 35.35 -11.69 21.60
CA ALA A 559 35.77 -13.04 21.97
C ALA A 559 35.43 -13.38 23.42
N ASP A 560 35.68 -12.46 24.36
CA ASP A 560 35.41 -12.65 25.79
C ASP A 560 33.92 -12.90 26.04
N ASN A 561 33.03 -12.19 25.36
CA ASN A 561 31.58 -12.37 25.51
C ASN A 561 31.13 -13.74 25.00
N LEU A 562 31.61 -14.17 23.83
CA LEU A 562 31.24 -15.47 23.29
C LEU A 562 31.81 -16.61 24.14
N GLN A 563 33.04 -16.47 24.65
CA GLN A 563 33.64 -17.42 25.59
C GLN A 563 32.82 -17.53 26.87
N GLN A 564 32.43 -16.39 27.46
CA GLN A 564 31.59 -16.37 28.65
C GLN A 564 30.22 -16.98 28.38
N THR A 565 29.62 -16.69 27.22
CA THR A 565 28.32 -17.27 26.82
C THR A 565 28.38 -18.80 26.75
N VAL A 566 29.46 -19.38 26.21
CA VAL A 566 29.67 -20.83 26.18
C VAL A 566 29.88 -21.39 27.58
N ALA A 567 30.69 -20.72 28.41
CA ALA A 567 30.95 -21.13 29.79
C ALA A 567 29.65 -21.15 30.61
N ASP A 568 28.84 -20.09 30.50
CA ASP A 568 27.54 -19.97 31.17
C ASP A 568 26.56 -21.05 30.67
N PHE A 569 26.45 -21.26 29.36
CA PHE A 569 25.59 -22.31 28.79
C PHE A 569 25.95 -23.71 29.33
N ASN A 570 27.24 -24.00 29.40
CA ASN A 570 27.74 -25.27 29.94
C ASN A 570 27.45 -25.40 31.44
N HIS A 571 27.67 -24.33 32.20
CA HIS A 571 27.38 -24.29 33.63
C HIS A 571 25.87 -24.46 33.91
N TYR A 572 25.01 -23.80 33.15
CA TYR A 572 23.55 -23.90 33.25
C TYR A 572 23.04 -25.31 32.96
N THR A 573 23.68 -26.00 32.02
CA THR A 573 23.40 -27.42 31.75
C THR A 573 23.82 -28.29 32.95
N GLU A 574 24.98 -28.01 33.56
CA GLU A 574 25.49 -28.77 34.72
C GLU A 574 24.57 -28.66 35.94
N VAL A 575 24.14 -27.44 36.26
CA VAL A 575 23.28 -27.17 37.42
C VAL A 575 21.80 -27.44 37.16
N GLY A 576 21.43 -27.75 35.92
CA GLY A 576 20.06 -28.08 35.52
C GLY A 576 19.12 -26.88 35.53
N ARG A 577 19.61 -25.67 35.18
CA ARG A 577 18.80 -24.46 35.05
C ARG A 577 19.49 -23.40 34.18
N ASP A 578 18.81 -22.94 33.13
CA ASP A 578 19.23 -21.74 32.38
C ASP A 578 18.83 -20.46 33.12
N PHE A 579 19.80 -19.81 33.76
CA PHE A 579 19.57 -18.57 34.49
C PHE A 579 19.45 -17.34 33.57
N ALA A 580 19.88 -17.43 32.32
CA ALA A 580 19.84 -16.30 31.40
C ALA A 580 18.43 -16.15 30.78
N PHE A 581 17.87 -17.24 30.25
CA PHE A 581 16.62 -17.17 29.49
C PHE A 581 15.57 -18.21 29.88
N GLY A 582 15.89 -19.14 30.80
CA GLY A 582 14.94 -20.16 31.25
C GLY A 582 14.63 -21.23 30.20
N ARG A 583 15.54 -21.48 29.24
CA ARG A 583 15.46 -22.65 28.36
C ARG A 583 15.38 -23.94 29.20
N ASP A 584 14.57 -24.90 28.75
CA ASP A 584 14.43 -26.19 29.44
C ASP A 584 15.78 -26.94 29.41
N PRO A 585 16.38 -27.25 30.57
CA PRO A 585 17.64 -28.00 30.65
C PRO A 585 17.60 -29.37 29.96
N GLN A 586 16.42 -29.99 29.81
CA GLN A 586 16.28 -31.26 29.09
C GLN A 586 16.56 -31.12 27.58
N THR A 587 16.45 -29.91 27.05
CA THR A 587 16.78 -29.59 25.66
C THR A 587 18.24 -29.15 25.50
N MET A 588 19.01 -29.05 26.58
CA MET A 588 20.38 -28.53 26.57
C MET A 588 21.40 -29.66 26.70
N ARG A 589 22.56 -29.44 26.06
CA ARG A 589 23.74 -30.29 26.22
C ARG A 589 24.97 -29.39 26.24
N GLN A 590 25.90 -29.63 27.15
CA GLN A 590 27.17 -28.90 27.18
C GLN A 590 27.88 -28.98 25.83
N LEU A 591 28.49 -27.88 25.42
CA LEU A 591 29.37 -27.80 24.26
C LEU A 591 30.70 -28.50 24.59
N ASP A 592 31.15 -29.34 23.66
CA ASP A 592 32.44 -30.01 23.70
C ASP A 592 33.57 -29.03 23.34
N ALA A 593 34.82 -29.48 23.54
CA ALA A 593 35.97 -28.82 22.93
C ALA A 593 35.84 -28.89 21.40
N GLY A 594 36.23 -27.81 20.70
CA GLY A 594 35.97 -27.59 19.29
C GLY A 594 36.38 -28.73 18.32
N PRO A 595 36.01 -28.61 17.03
CA PRO A 595 35.64 -27.35 16.38
C PRO A 595 34.21 -26.88 16.66
N TYR A 596 34.00 -25.59 16.46
CA TYR A 596 32.72 -24.90 16.60
C TYR A 596 32.23 -24.40 15.25
N TYR A 597 30.92 -24.29 15.14
CA TYR A 597 30.20 -23.95 13.92
C TYR A 597 29.23 -22.81 14.18
N ALA A 598 28.99 -22.01 13.15
CA ALA A 598 27.96 -21.00 13.17
C ALA A 598 27.27 -20.91 11.80
N ILE A 599 26.02 -20.46 11.79
CA ILE A 599 25.30 -20.08 10.57
C ILE A 599 24.60 -18.75 10.79
N ALA A 600 24.73 -17.86 9.80
CA ALA A 600 24.10 -16.54 9.84
C ALA A 600 22.57 -16.68 9.81
N ALA A 601 21.90 -15.99 10.72
CA ALA A 601 20.47 -15.79 10.75
C ALA A 601 20.12 -14.35 10.34
N ALA A 602 18.83 -14.10 10.14
CA ALA A 602 18.28 -12.78 9.90
C ALA A 602 16.95 -12.64 10.65
N ASN A 603 16.63 -11.44 11.13
CA ASN A 603 15.30 -11.18 11.64
C ASN A 603 14.30 -11.27 10.48
N ASP A 604 13.17 -11.92 10.71
CA ASP A 604 12.16 -12.10 9.68
C ASP A 604 10.90 -11.30 9.95
N VAL A 605 10.08 -11.22 8.92
CA VAL A 605 8.76 -10.62 8.97
C VAL A 605 7.81 -11.48 8.16
N LEU A 606 6.69 -11.84 8.78
CA LEU A 606 5.61 -12.59 8.16
C LEU A 606 4.57 -11.65 7.54
N ASN A 607 4.21 -10.61 8.29
CA ASN A 607 3.25 -9.57 7.90
C ASN A 607 3.45 -8.33 8.79
N THR A 608 3.02 -7.17 8.30
CA THR A 608 2.94 -5.90 9.04
C THR A 608 1.49 -5.48 9.21
N GLN A 609 1.07 -5.10 10.41
CA GLN A 609 -0.32 -4.64 10.65
C GLN A 609 -0.49 -3.14 10.39
N GLY A 610 0.61 -2.42 10.15
CA GLY A 610 0.62 -0.99 9.92
C GLY A 610 0.02 -0.54 8.59
N GLY A 611 -0.65 0.60 8.58
CA GLY A 611 -1.08 1.28 7.36
C GLY A 611 -2.19 2.30 7.59
N PRO A 612 -2.90 2.74 6.54
CA PRO A 612 -4.05 3.64 6.67
C PRO A 612 -5.18 3.00 7.50
N GLN A 613 -5.72 3.77 8.43
CA GLN A 613 -6.86 3.36 9.24
C GLN A 613 -8.14 3.36 8.39
N ARG A 614 -8.94 2.30 8.54
CA ARG A 614 -10.27 2.17 7.93
C ARG A 614 -11.39 2.08 8.96
N ASN A 615 -12.59 2.50 8.57
CA ASN A 615 -13.81 2.30 9.35
C ASN A 615 -14.50 0.96 9.04
N GLU A 616 -15.66 0.71 9.66
CA GLU A 616 -16.49 -0.49 9.47
C GLU A 616 -17.03 -0.68 8.04
N HIS A 617 -16.96 0.36 7.21
CA HIS A 617 -17.35 0.33 5.80
C HIS A 617 -16.16 0.19 4.86
N ALA A 618 -14.97 -0.11 5.40
CA ALA A 618 -13.70 -0.17 4.68
C ALA A 618 -13.26 1.16 4.06
N GLN A 619 -13.85 2.30 4.46
CA GLN A 619 -13.42 3.62 3.99
C GLN A 619 -12.16 4.03 4.74
N ILE A 620 -11.16 4.53 4.02
CA ILE A 620 -9.93 5.07 4.62
C ILE A 620 -10.23 6.42 5.26
N LEU A 621 -9.71 6.66 6.46
CA LEU A 621 -9.92 7.88 7.23
C LEU A 621 -8.76 8.85 7.08
N ASN A 622 -9.05 10.14 7.01
CA ASN A 622 -8.05 11.20 7.11
C ASN A 622 -7.63 11.45 8.57
N VAL A 623 -6.67 12.36 8.78
CA VAL A 623 -6.17 12.75 10.11
C VAL A 623 -7.24 13.32 11.06
N ASN A 624 -8.37 13.81 10.54
CA ASN A 624 -9.51 14.29 11.33
C ASN A 624 -10.52 13.18 11.68
N ASN A 625 -10.28 11.95 11.22
CA ASN A 625 -11.18 10.78 11.30
C ASN A 625 -12.39 10.83 10.37
N ASP A 626 -12.40 11.71 9.37
CA ASP A 626 -13.42 11.71 8.32
C ASP A 626 -13.02 10.75 7.20
N PRO A 627 -13.98 10.02 6.58
CA PRO A 627 -13.70 9.24 5.39
C PRO A 627 -13.13 10.11 4.26
N ILE A 628 -12.02 9.66 3.65
CA ILE A 628 -11.54 10.22 2.38
C ILE A 628 -12.52 9.76 1.30
N PRO A 629 -13.19 10.68 0.58
CA PRO A 629 -14.22 10.30 -0.38
C PRO A 629 -13.66 9.37 -1.46
N HIS A 630 -14.42 8.32 -1.77
CA HIS A 630 -14.12 7.33 -2.82
C HIS A 630 -12.87 6.47 -2.58
N LEU A 631 -12.27 6.52 -1.39
CA LEU A 631 -11.10 5.72 -1.04
C LEU A 631 -11.43 4.62 -0.02
N PHE A 632 -11.10 3.38 -0.37
CA PHE A 632 -11.35 2.20 0.45
C PHE A 632 -10.05 1.41 0.68
N GLY A 633 -9.99 0.63 1.76
CA GLY A 633 -8.83 -0.17 2.13
C GLY A 633 -9.21 -1.56 2.64
N ALA A 634 -8.42 -2.57 2.29
CA ALA A 634 -8.66 -3.95 2.72
C ALA A 634 -7.37 -4.75 2.91
N GLY A 635 -7.48 -5.81 3.73
CA GLY A 635 -6.38 -6.73 4.00
C GLY A 635 -5.35 -6.16 4.98
N GLU A 636 -4.11 -6.61 4.81
CA GLU A 636 -2.99 -6.33 5.71
C GLU A 636 -2.58 -4.84 5.76
N LEU A 637 -2.88 -4.07 4.70
CA LEU A 637 -2.62 -2.63 4.65
C LEU A 637 -3.48 -1.92 5.72
N GLY A 638 -2.88 -1.63 6.89
CA GLY A 638 -3.60 -1.15 8.05
C GLY A 638 -4.52 -2.22 8.68
N GLY A 639 -3.96 -3.38 9.01
CA GLY A 639 -4.66 -4.47 9.70
C GLY A 639 -5.27 -4.09 11.05
N ILE A 640 -6.32 -4.81 11.45
CA ILE A 640 -7.11 -4.62 12.68
C ILE A 640 -6.32 -4.93 13.97
N VAL A 641 -5.21 -5.68 13.84
CA VAL A 641 -4.47 -6.25 14.97
C VAL A 641 -3.45 -5.25 15.50
N ALA A 642 -3.73 -4.71 16.69
CA ALA A 642 -2.90 -3.70 17.34
C ALA A 642 -1.76 -4.27 18.21
N ASN A 643 -1.84 -5.55 18.57
CA ASN A 643 -0.91 -6.21 19.48
C ASN A 643 -0.74 -7.69 19.12
N CYS A 644 -1.27 -8.63 19.91
CA CYS A 644 -1.09 -10.06 19.68
C CYS A 644 -1.93 -10.57 18.50
N TYR A 645 -1.29 -11.27 17.57
CA TYR A 645 -1.96 -11.87 16.41
C TYR A 645 -2.49 -13.28 16.66
N GLN A 646 -3.75 -13.51 16.30
CA GLN A 646 -4.28 -14.85 16.11
C GLN A 646 -3.97 -15.32 14.69
N GLY A 647 -3.24 -16.44 14.56
CA GLY A 647 -3.00 -17.10 13.28
C GLY A 647 -4.28 -17.21 12.45
N GLY A 648 -4.18 -16.98 11.14
CA GLY A 648 -5.31 -16.98 10.20
C GLY A 648 -6.16 -15.69 10.18
N GLY A 649 -5.93 -14.75 11.09
CA GLY A 649 -6.62 -13.47 11.17
C GLY A 649 -6.54 -12.64 9.91
N ASN A 650 -5.35 -12.45 9.33
CA ASN A 650 -5.21 -11.60 8.13
C ASN A 650 -5.90 -12.18 6.90
N LEU A 651 -6.05 -13.52 6.80
CA LEU A 651 -6.85 -14.13 5.73
C LEU A 651 -8.35 -13.86 5.93
N ALA A 652 -8.86 -13.99 7.16
CA ALA A 652 -10.24 -13.61 7.46
C ALA A 652 -10.47 -12.14 7.11
N GLU A 653 -9.52 -11.27 7.49
CA GLU A 653 -9.56 -9.84 7.20
C GLU A 653 -9.59 -9.53 5.70
N CYS A 654 -8.79 -10.25 4.90
CA CYS A 654 -8.81 -10.16 3.44
C CYS A 654 -10.21 -10.45 2.87
N LEU A 655 -10.89 -11.49 3.35
CA LEU A 655 -12.21 -11.88 2.86
C LEU A 655 -13.30 -10.90 3.31
N ILE A 656 -13.23 -10.44 4.56
CA ILE A 656 -14.26 -9.61 5.19
C ILE A 656 -14.16 -8.17 4.66
N PHE A 657 -13.01 -7.52 4.83
CA PHE A 657 -12.85 -6.14 4.37
C PHE A 657 -12.67 -6.05 2.85
N GLY A 658 -12.15 -7.09 2.20
CA GLY A 658 -12.15 -7.15 0.73
C GLY A 658 -13.57 -7.11 0.18
N LYS A 659 -14.49 -7.91 0.75
CA LYS A 659 -15.92 -7.87 0.38
C LYS A 659 -16.53 -6.50 0.65
N LEU A 660 -16.36 -5.95 1.85
CA LEU A 660 -16.91 -4.65 2.22
C LEU A 660 -16.39 -3.52 1.34
N ALA A 661 -15.08 -3.49 1.05
CA ALA A 661 -14.46 -2.51 0.17
C ALA A 661 -15.01 -2.63 -1.26
N GLY A 662 -15.06 -3.83 -1.83
CA GLY A 662 -15.60 -4.05 -3.18
C GLY A 662 -17.06 -3.62 -3.32
N GLU A 663 -17.93 -4.01 -2.36
CA GLU A 663 -19.35 -3.65 -2.38
C GLU A 663 -19.58 -2.14 -2.20
N ASN A 664 -18.82 -1.48 -1.33
CA ASN A 664 -18.98 -0.04 -1.13
C ASN A 664 -18.34 0.78 -2.27
N ALA A 665 -17.23 0.30 -2.84
CA ALA A 665 -16.60 0.92 -4.00
C ALA A 665 -17.48 0.81 -5.26
N ALA A 666 -18.21 -0.28 -5.46
CA ALA A 666 -19.05 -0.45 -6.65
C ALA A 666 -20.30 0.44 -6.71
N ARG A 667 -20.78 0.96 -5.57
CA ARG A 667 -21.98 1.81 -5.53
C ARG A 667 -21.74 3.10 -6.31
N PRO A 668 -22.61 3.51 -7.25
CA PRO A 668 -22.50 4.83 -7.87
C PRO A 668 -22.60 5.95 -6.83
N LYS A 669 -21.82 7.01 -6.99
CA LYS A 669 -21.89 8.20 -6.12
C LYS A 669 -22.36 9.41 -6.92
N SER A 670 -23.17 10.27 -6.31
CA SER A 670 -23.75 11.44 -6.99
C SER A 670 -22.72 12.51 -7.36
N ASP A 671 -21.55 12.46 -6.73
CA ASP A 671 -20.38 13.34 -6.94
C ASP A 671 -19.33 12.69 -7.84
N SER A 672 -19.68 11.58 -8.52
CA SER A 672 -18.82 10.94 -9.53
C SER A 672 -18.88 11.72 -10.83
N GLU A 673 -17.73 12.03 -11.40
CA GLU A 673 -17.63 12.50 -12.78
C GLU A 673 -17.35 11.29 -13.68
N SER A 674 -18.01 11.19 -14.83
CA SER A 674 -17.70 10.15 -15.81
C SER A 674 -16.71 10.70 -16.82
N VAL A 675 -15.59 10.01 -17.04
CA VAL A 675 -14.62 10.34 -18.08
C VAL A 675 -14.76 9.35 -19.24
N ASP A 676 -14.84 9.88 -20.46
CA ASP A 676 -14.82 9.11 -21.71
C ASP A 676 -13.35 8.85 -22.12
N ALA A 677 -12.77 7.79 -21.56
CA ALA A 677 -11.41 7.33 -21.88
C ALA A 677 -11.37 5.80 -21.81
N ASP A 678 -10.98 5.14 -22.91
CA ASP A 678 -10.99 3.68 -23.02
C ASP A 678 -9.72 3.10 -23.68
N GLU A 679 -8.71 3.92 -24.00
CA GLU A 679 -7.52 3.49 -24.74
C GLU A 679 -6.76 2.33 -24.09
N ALA A 680 -6.76 2.28 -22.75
CA ALA A 680 -6.11 1.25 -21.95
C ALA A 680 -7.08 0.16 -21.44
N ASN A 681 -8.38 0.27 -21.73
CA ASN A 681 -9.38 -0.68 -21.25
C ASN A 681 -9.29 -2.04 -21.99
N GLY A 682 -9.83 -3.09 -21.38
CA GLY A 682 -9.94 -4.44 -21.94
C GLY A 682 -8.68 -5.30 -21.84
N ILE A 683 -7.62 -4.81 -21.21
CA ILE A 683 -6.36 -5.57 -21.06
C ILE A 683 -6.48 -6.56 -19.89
N ASN A 684 -6.27 -7.85 -20.18
CA ASN A 684 -6.33 -8.90 -19.19
C ASN A 684 -5.12 -9.85 -19.27
N ASP A 685 -4.04 -9.47 -18.60
CA ASP A 685 -2.78 -10.23 -18.56
C ASP A 685 -2.96 -11.63 -17.96
N LEU A 686 -4.00 -11.83 -17.14
CA LEU A 686 -4.30 -13.13 -16.55
C LEU A 686 -4.86 -14.10 -17.60
N VAL A 687 -5.80 -13.64 -18.43
CA VAL A 687 -6.36 -14.42 -19.54
C VAL A 687 -5.30 -14.65 -20.63
N ASP A 688 -4.54 -13.62 -20.97
CA ASP A 688 -3.48 -13.71 -21.98
C ASP A 688 -2.39 -14.70 -21.55
N GLY A 689 -1.96 -14.65 -20.28
CA GLY A 689 -0.98 -15.59 -19.74
C GLY A 689 -1.46 -17.05 -19.70
N GLU A 690 -2.75 -17.29 -19.53
CA GLU A 690 -3.35 -18.64 -19.56
C GLU A 690 -3.48 -19.22 -20.98
N THR A 691 -3.60 -18.33 -21.99
CA THR A 691 -3.76 -18.68 -23.41
C THR A 691 -2.43 -18.75 -24.18
N ALA A 692 -1.38 -18.06 -23.72
CA ALA A 692 -0.08 -17.93 -24.39
C ALA A 692 0.72 -19.23 -24.61
N ALA A 693 0.20 -20.41 -24.23
CA ALA A 693 0.79 -21.70 -24.56
C ALA A 693 0.54 -22.10 -26.04
N ASN A 694 0.97 -21.26 -27.00
CA ASN A 694 1.10 -21.65 -28.41
C ASN A 694 2.35 -22.54 -28.59
N VAL A 695 2.37 -23.70 -27.92
CA VAL A 695 3.48 -24.65 -28.03
C VAL A 695 3.32 -25.42 -29.33
N LYS A 696 4.22 -25.18 -30.30
CA LYS A 696 4.31 -26.03 -31.49
C LYS A 696 4.75 -27.43 -31.07
N LEU A 697 3.91 -28.43 -31.37
CA LEU A 697 4.22 -29.84 -31.15
C LEU A 697 4.87 -30.43 -32.40
N GLY A 698 5.96 -31.16 -32.21
CA GLY A 698 6.53 -32.04 -33.23
C GLY A 698 5.79 -33.37 -33.32
N ALA A 699 6.24 -34.25 -34.21
CA ALA A 699 5.78 -35.64 -34.23
C ALA A 699 6.03 -36.30 -32.86
N ASP A 700 5.08 -37.13 -32.41
CA ASP A 700 5.14 -37.87 -31.15
C ASP A 700 5.17 -36.99 -29.88
N GLN A 701 4.78 -35.71 -29.99
CA GLN A 701 4.71 -34.78 -28.86
C GLN A 701 3.28 -34.43 -28.48
N TYR A 702 3.01 -34.44 -27.19
CA TYR A 702 1.68 -34.20 -26.61
C TYR A 702 1.80 -33.19 -25.48
N LEU A 703 0.85 -32.26 -25.40
CA LEU A 703 0.76 -31.35 -24.26
C LEU A 703 -0.15 -31.94 -23.21
N GLY A 704 0.23 -31.80 -21.95
CA GLY A 704 -0.68 -32.05 -20.85
C GLY A 704 -0.58 -30.96 -19.80
N SER A 705 -1.63 -30.82 -19.01
CA SER A 705 -1.70 -29.77 -18.01
C SER A 705 -2.31 -30.23 -16.69
N SER A 706 -1.93 -29.58 -15.60
CA SER A 706 -2.56 -29.77 -14.29
C SER A 706 -2.67 -28.43 -13.56
N ASN A 707 -3.78 -28.24 -12.86
CA ASN A 707 -4.02 -27.11 -11.96
C ASN A 707 -3.65 -27.43 -10.50
N ALA A 708 -3.04 -28.59 -10.24
CA ALA A 708 -2.66 -29.01 -8.89
C ALA A 708 -1.40 -28.31 -8.37
N GLY A 709 -0.72 -27.52 -9.21
CA GLY A 709 0.48 -26.77 -8.84
C GLY A 709 0.21 -25.76 -7.72
N LEU A 710 1.26 -25.40 -6.98
CA LEU A 710 1.18 -24.36 -5.96
C LEU A 710 1.03 -22.98 -6.62
N GLY A 711 1.65 -22.79 -7.79
CA GLY A 711 1.50 -21.60 -8.61
C GLY A 711 0.28 -21.60 -9.53
N GLY A 712 -0.53 -22.65 -9.51
CA GLY A 712 -1.63 -22.85 -10.45
C GLY A 712 -1.26 -23.82 -11.57
N LYS A 713 -1.50 -23.43 -12.81
CA LYS A 713 -1.36 -24.30 -13.98
C LYS A 713 0.10 -24.65 -14.25
N VAL A 714 0.36 -25.95 -14.41
CA VAL A 714 1.61 -26.51 -14.91
C VAL A 714 1.31 -27.14 -16.27
N ILE A 715 2.10 -26.80 -17.29
CA ILE A 715 2.00 -27.38 -18.64
C ILE A 715 3.29 -28.13 -18.92
N VAL A 716 3.16 -29.37 -19.35
CA VAL A 716 4.26 -30.21 -19.80
C VAL A 716 4.09 -30.59 -21.25
N ARG A 717 5.21 -30.75 -21.96
CA ARG A 717 5.28 -31.40 -23.25
C ARG A 717 5.93 -32.76 -23.06
N VAL A 718 5.21 -33.81 -23.42
CA VAL A 718 5.69 -35.18 -23.34
C VAL A 718 6.02 -35.66 -24.74
N THR A 719 7.25 -36.15 -24.94
CA THR A 719 7.63 -36.87 -26.16
C THR A 719 7.41 -38.36 -25.92
N TYR A 720 6.43 -38.95 -26.59
CA TYR A 720 6.02 -40.34 -26.42
C TYR A 720 6.12 -41.11 -27.73
N ARG A 721 7.09 -42.02 -27.82
CA ARG A 721 7.40 -42.79 -29.03
C ARG A 721 7.81 -44.21 -28.68
N ASP A 722 7.45 -45.17 -29.51
CA ASP A 722 7.75 -46.61 -29.32
C ASP A 722 7.28 -47.15 -27.97
N HIS A 723 6.09 -46.72 -27.54
CA HIS A 723 5.49 -47.04 -26.23
C HIS A 723 6.33 -46.59 -25.01
N LYS A 724 7.16 -45.56 -25.17
CA LYS A 724 8.00 -45.02 -24.09
C LYS A 724 7.92 -43.49 -24.01
N ILE A 725 7.96 -43.00 -22.78
CA ILE A 725 8.17 -41.60 -22.41
C ILE A 725 9.67 -41.31 -22.62
N GLN A 726 10.00 -40.60 -23.70
CA GLN A 726 11.40 -40.30 -24.04
C GLN A 726 11.88 -38.97 -23.44
N ALA A 727 10.96 -38.02 -23.29
CA ALA A 727 11.24 -36.73 -22.68
C ALA A 727 9.98 -36.13 -22.05
N VAL A 728 10.18 -35.37 -20.99
CA VAL A 728 9.15 -34.54 -20.35
C VAL A 728 9.76 -33.15 -20.16
N ASP A 729 9.27 -32.18 -20.92
CA ASP A 729 9.67 -30.77 -20.80
C ASP A 729 8.58 -30.01 -20.04
N VAL A 730 8.94 -29.35 -18.95
CA VAL A 730 8.01 -28.41 -18.29
C VAL A 730 8.02 -27.10 -19.09
N ILE A 731 6.91 -26.79 -19.75
CA ILE A 731 6.79 -25.64 -20.66
C ILE A 731 6.36 -24.38 -19.90
N GLN A 732 5.47 -24.54 -18.93
CA GLN A 732 4.96 -23.44 -18.13
C GLN A 732 4.77 -23.92 -16.69
N HIS A 733 5.26 -23.14 -15.74
CA HIS A 733 5.01 -23.35 -14.32
C HIS A 733 5.15 -22.03 -13.56
N HIS A 734 4.49 -21.98 -12.40
CA HIS A 734 4.54 -20.83 -11.49
C HIS A 734 4.86 -21.25 -10.06
N GLU A 735 5.48 -22.42 -9.93
CA GLU A 735 5.87 -23.02 -8.65
C GLU A 735 6.85 -22.14 -7.86
N SER A 736 6.96 -22.44 -6.57
CA SER A 736 7.81 -21.68 -5.65
C SER A 736 9.30 -21.86 -5.98
N GLU A 737 10.07 -20.79 -5.86
CA GLU A 737 11.51 -20.76 -6.21
C GLU A 737 12.37 -21.62 -5.27
N ASP A 738 11.85 -21.92 -4.08
CA ASP A 738 12.58 -22.53 -2.98
C ASP A 738 12.58 -24.07 -3.00
N VAL A 739 11.43 -24.69 -3.28
CA VAL A 739 11.23 -26.15 -3.28
C VAL A 739 10.52 -26.64 -4.54
N GLY A 740 9.62 -25.84 -5.11
CA GLY A 740 8.90 -26.20 -6.33
C GLY A 740 9.84 -26.41 -7.52
N LEU A 741 10.87 -25.58 -7.67
CA LEU A 741 11.85 -25.73 -8.76
C LEU A 741 12.64 -27.04 -8.71
N THR A 742 12.87 -27.60 -7.51
CA THR A 742 13.48 -28.93 -7.37
C THR A 742 12.58 -29.98 -8.02
N ALA A 743 11.27 -29.95 -7.75
CA ALA A 743 10.31 -30.85 -8.39
C ALA A 743 10.22 -30.64 -9.91
N ILE A 744 10.27 -29.39 -10.39
CA ILE A 744 10.31 -29.06 -11.83
C ILE A 744 11.52 -29.70 -12.52
N LYS A 745 12.65 -29.84 -11.82
CA LYS A 745 13.87 -30.43 -12.38
C LYS A 745 13.91 -31.95 -12.26
N GLU A 746 13.58 -32.49 -11.10
CA GLU A 746 13.81 -33.91 -10.76
C GLU A 746 12.68 -34.83 -11.25
N ILE A 747 11.42 -34.45 -11.06
CA ILE A 747 10.27 -35.32 -11.40
C ILE A 747 10.23 -35.68 -12.89
N PRO A 748 10.46 -34.76 -13.84
CA PRO A 748 10.53 -35.13 -15.27
C PRO A 748 11.62 -36.17 -15.56
N GLN A 749 12.78 -36.07 -14.91
CA GLN A 749 13.90 -37.00 -15.10
C GLN A 749 13.57 -38.37 -14.53
N GLU A 750 12.97 -38.42 -13.35
CA GLU A 750 12.52 -39.67 -12.73
C GLU A 750 11.44 -40.35 -13.57
N ILE A 751 10.46 -39.59 -14.10
CA ILE A 751 9.40 -40.14 -14.96
C ILE A 751 9.98 -40.77 -16.22
N VAL A 752 10.95 -40.10 -16.86
CA VAL A 752 11.63 -40.64 -18.05
C VAL A 752 12.45 -41.88 -17.68
N ALA A 753 13.20 -41.85 -16.58
CA ALA A 753 14.02 -42.97 -16.13
C ALA A 753 13.18 -44.20 -15.75
N ALA A 754 12.05 -44.00 -15.07
CA ALA A 754 11.11 -45.05 -14.69
C ALA A 754 10.16 -45.45 -15.83
N ASN A 755 10.10 -44.66 -16.91
CA ASN A 755 9.10 -44.76 -17.97
C ASN A 755 7.66 -44.84 -17.42
N SER A 756 7.37 -44.09 -16.36
CA SER A 756 6.13 -44.17 -15.59
C SER A 756 5.91 -42.88 -14.80
N THR A 757 4.65 -42.46 -14.63
CA THR A 757 4.30 -41.34 -13.73
C THR A 757 4.32 -41.72 -12.25
N SER A 758 4.42 -43.02 -11.95
CA SER A 758 4.46 -43.56 -10.59
C SER A 758 5.87 -43.50 -10.00
N VAL A 759 6.37 -42.28 -9.86
CA VAL A 759 7.65 -41.97 -9.19
C VAL A 759 7.37 -41.35 -7.81
N ASP A 760 8.37 -41.30 -6.94
CA ASP A 760 8.22 -40.69 -5.62
C ASP A 760 8.06 -39.16 -5.75
N ALA A 761 7.51 -38.52 -4.73
CA ALA A 761 7.40 -37.05 -4.72
C ALA A 761 8.67 -36.45 -4.10
N VAL A 762 9.12 -35.30 -4.61
CA VAL A 762 10.21 -34.56 -3.98
C VAL A 762 9.74 -34.07 -2.60
N SER A 763 10.50 -34.43 -1.56
CA SER A 763 10.21 -34.04 -0.18
C SER A 763 10.13 -32.52 -0.05
N GLY A 764 9.04 -32.02 0.54
CA GLY A 764 8.75 -30.59 0.65
C GLY A 764 8.12 -29.94 -0.59
N ALA A 765 8.04 -30.64 -1.73
CA ALA A 765 7.46 -30.15 -2.98
C ALA A 765 6.35 -31.07 -3.51
N SER A 766 5.51 -31.59 -2.61
CA SER A 766 4.49 -32.59 -2.93
C SER A 766 3.42 -32.08 -3.90
N ALA A 767 2.99 -30.82 -3.78
CA ALA A 767 2.00 -30.22 -4.69
C ALA A 767 2.57 -30.08 -6.11
N SER A 768 3.77 -29.50 -6.24
CA SER A 768 4.49 -29.37 -7.51
C SER A 768 4.76 -30.73 -8.15
N SER A 769 5.21 -31.71 -7.36
CA SER A 769 5.45 -33.08 -7.83
C SER A 769 4.18 -33.74 -8.38
N ARG A 770 3.05 -33.55 -7.70
CA ARG A 770 1.75 -34.08 -8.14
C ARG A 770 1.29 -33.40 -9.43
N ALA A 771 1.42 -32.08 -9.53
CA ALA A 771 1.03 -31.33 -10.72
C ALA A 771 1.76 -31.80 -11.98
N ILE A 772 3.08 -32.04 -11.88
CA ILE A 772 3.86 -32.58 -13.00
C ILE A 772 3.38 -33.98 -13.37
N LYS A 773 3.16 -34.87 -12.40
CA LYS A 773 2.67 -36.24 -12.65
C LYS A 773 1.31 -36.24 -13.33
N GLU A 774 0.36 -35.45 -12.84
CA GLU A 774 -0.97 -35.30 -13.42
C GLU A 774 -0.90 -34.70 -14.83
N ALA A 775 -0.07 -33.68 -15.05
CA ALA A 775 0.10 -33.08 -16.37
C ALA A 775 0.71 -34.08 -17.38
N VAL A 776 1.64 -34.94 -16.95
CA VAL A 776 2.15 -36.03 -17.80
C VAL A 776 1.05 -37.07 -18.08
N GLN A 777 0.24 -37.44 -17.09
CA GLN A 777 -0.88 -38.36 -17.28
C GLN A 777 -1.90 -37.83 -18.28
N ASP A 778 -2.25 -36.55 -18.19
CA ASP A 778 -3.13 -35.85 -19.13
C ASP A 778 -2.58 -35.93 -20.58
N ALA A 779 -1.28 -35.69 -20.76
CA ALA A 779 -0.62 -35.84 -22.07
C ALA A 779 -0.68 -37.29 -22.59
N LEU A 780 -0.46 -38.29 -21.73
CA LEU A 780 -0.50 -39.71 -22.10
C LEU A 780 -1.91 -40.21 -22.41
N GLN A 781 -2.94 -39.62 -21.80
CA GLN A 781 -4.33 -39.93 -22.15
C GLN A 781 -4.63 -39.53 -23.60
N GLN A 782 -4.04 -38.43 -24.07
CA GLN A 782 -4.18 -37.98 -25.47
C GLN A 782 -3.50 -38.94 -26.46
N VAL A 783 -2.35 -39.53 -26.09
CA VAL A 783 -1.71 -40.61 -26.88
C VAL A 783 -2.70 -41.76 -27.11
N THR A 784 -3.36 -42.20 -26.04
CA THR A 784 -4.28 -43.36 -26.08
C THR A 784 -5.51 -43.09 -26.96
N ASN A 785 -5.99 -41.83 -26.97
CA ASN A 785 -7.09 -41.38 -27.82
C ASN A 785 -6.67 -41.17 -29.29
N SER A 786 -5.37 -41.01 -29.56
CA SER A 786 -4.81 -40.85 -30.91
C SER A 786 -4.56 -42.19 -31.61
N VAL A 787 -4.50 -43.30 -30.85
CA VAL A 787 -4.25 -44.66 -31.36
C VAL A 787 -5.56 -45.44 -31.56
N THR A 788 -6.68 -44.93 -31.01
CA THR A 788 -8.03 -45.55 -31.11
C THR A 788 -8.95 -44.91 -32.16
N ASN A 789 -8.51 -43.84 -32.82
CA ASN A 789 -9.10 -43.27 -34.04
C ASN A 789 -8.15 -43.50 -35.22
#